data_AF-A0A1H7ZKB7-F1
#
_entry.id   AF-A0A1H7ZKB7-F1
#
_cell.length_a   1.000
_cell.length_b   1.000
_cell.length_c   1.000
_cell.angle_alpha   90.00
_cell.angle_beta   90.00
_cell.angle_gamma   90.00
#
_symmetry.space_group_name_H-M   'P 1'
#
loop_
_entity.id
_entity.type
_entity.pdbx_description
1 polymer ?
#
loop_
_entity_poly.entity_id
_entity_poly.type
_entity_poly.pdbx_seq_one_letter_code
_entity_poly.pdbx_strand_id
1 'polypeptide(L)'
;MLSPSDAAVVARDPALPGLATLLDPAALAALTGRDDLVVTYLRYKPGNSCMVGLAPMGAGLDAVAAIAVPAPRWPQLRARPKWQGGPDPIAFHDDVHIAVVPLRHIRHVKGHKALTDPVRRSALLDALGLADAPMQVLRFKPERRIVVQVATLDGAPGLLKCHGATGFDRALRGARHAAAYAGAPLLAVDTRRHAILSGWIDGVPLHPSLGDAAFRATGTALARLHDVPAVDLRRMDRADERREVDAAVRAIAQLAPDLAARARQLGRRIVAELSRVPVEPCTLHGDFSADQVILQDDRPVILDWDRIAVGDAGRDLGGFLARLDMDVLNGLLDRDSADAAADGLLAGYTVHGIRPATVTAQRARALLALATEGFRQRAPDWPARMATVLSQALEIMGDDPLAATPGLTVALDPNAMRAPLDAAFGGLGGSDLTATLLRHKPGRRALIRYATVGAAPRVRLAKLRAKGPDHRTPALHDALRAAGLDGRGPHHVGVPQAFGGLVQPAIWLQAQVDGVTLTDALLQGADPAAARRAGATLALLHVATVPTDRIWTMSDEMAVLDKALTEAAQILPADAKAIAQVGRMAHRFADALVPGLVTGLHRDFHPDQVLLGDPVTWLLDLDLYTRGDPAVDLGNMLAHLTELGLRTTGDADRFTDHADALITGYGGADRAGGAARIGALHAISLARHIFISRRFDDRHHTTGPLIAVCGCLLHR
;
A
#
# COMPACT_ATOMS: atom_id res chain seq x y z
N MET A 1 14.17 -19.83 4.90
CA MET A 1 14.82 -18.50 5.01
C MET A 1 13.74 -17.44 5.01
N LEU A 2 13.76 -16.58 6.03
CA LEU A 2 12.87 -15.42 6.14
C LEU A 2 13.00 -14.50 4.93
N SER A 3 11.86 -14.03 4.43
CA SER A 3 11.83 -12.94 3.45
C SER A 3 12.33 -11.63 4.10
N PRO A 4 12.91 -10.68 3.34
CA PRO A 4 13.25 -9.36 3.88
C PRO A 4 12.07 -8.65 4.54
N SER A 5 10.86 -8.87 4.01
CA SER A 5 9.62 -8.30 4.54
C SER A 5 9.22 -8.90 5.89
N ASP A 6 9.35 -10.21 6.07
CA ASP A 6 9.13 -10.85 7.37
C ASP A 6 10.22 -10.47 8.37
N ALA A 7 11.48 -10.38 7.94
CA ALA A 7 12.59 -9.91 8.78
C ALA A 7 12.33 -8.48 9.31
N ALA A 8 11.75 -7.60 8.49
CA ALA A 8 11.34 -6.27 8.93
C ALA A 8 10.21 -6.31 9.97
N VAL A 9 9.26 -7.26 9.86
CA VAL A 9 8.23 -7.45 10.90
C VAL A 9 8.85 -7.94 12.20
N VAL A 10 9.79 -8.89 12.14
CA VAL A 10 10.55 -9.40 13.29
C VAL A 10 11.33 -8.27 13.97
N ALA A 11 12.05 -7.45 13.20
CA ALA A 11 12.85 -6.35 13.72
C ALA A 11 12.01 -5.30 14.48
N ARG A 12 10.74 -5.13 14.09
CA ARG A 12 9.80 -4.21 14.76
C ARG A 12 9.13 -4.78 16.01
N ASP A 13 9.20 -6.09 16.23
CA ASP A 13 8.60 -6.75 17.41
C ASP A 13 9.63 -7.61 18.17
N PRO A 14 10.67 -6.99 18.75
CA PRO A 14 11.67 -7.69 19.55
C PRO A 14 11.08 -8.31 20.83
N ALA A 15 9.85 -7.94 21.19
CA ALA A 15 9.16 -8.50 22.34
C ALA A 15 8.75 -9.96 22.13
N LEU A 16 8.79 -10.49 20.90
CA LEU A 16 8.49 -11.88 20.56
C LEU A 16 9.74 -12.60 20.01
N PRO A 17 10.61 -13.18 20.86
CA PRO A 17 11.85 -13.84 20.41
C PRO A 17 11.63 -14.94 19.38
N GLY A 18 10.58 -15.73 19.53
CA GLY A 18 10.23 -16.83 18.62
C GLY A 18 9.52 -16.41 17.34
N LEU A 19 9.30 -15.12 17.08
CA LEU A 19 8.59 -14.67 15.89
C LEU A 19 9.36 -15.06 14.61
N ALA A 20 10.68 -14.89 14.59
CA ALA A 20 11.52 -15.28 13.47
C ALA A 20 11.35 -16.77 13.11
N THR A 21 11.41 -17.64 14.12
CA THR A 21 11.27 -19.10 13.96
C THR A 21 9.90 -19.47 13.40
N LEU A 22 8.81 -18.84 13.87
CA LEU A 22 7.46 -19.15 13.41
C LEU A 22 7.15 -18.60 12.01
N LEU A 23 7.92 -17.63 11.54
CA LEU A 23 7.78 -17.06 10.20
C LEU A 23 8.71 -17.75 9.17
N ASP A 24 9.77 -18.44 9.59
CA ASP A 24 10.64 -19.21 8.67
C ASP A 24 10.10 -20.64 8.47
N PRO A 25 9.70 -21.04 7.25
CA PRO A 25 9.22 -22.40 6.99
C PRO A 25 10.21 -23.50 7.38
N ALA A 26 11.51 -23.28 7.15
CA ALA A 26 12.53 -24.28 7.45
C ALA A 26 12.77 -24.41 8.97
N ALA A 27 12.78 -23.27 9.68
CA ALA A 27 12.90 -23.29 11.14
C ALA A 27 11.64 -23.87 11.79
N LEU A 28 10.46 -23.64 11.21
CA LEU A 28 9.21 -24.21 11.69
C LEU A 28 9.15 -25.73 11.52
N ALA A 29 9.62 -26.27 10.39
CA ALA A 29 9.72 -27.72 10.17
C ALA A 29 10.73 -28.37 11.14
N ALA A 30 11.90 -27.75 11.33
CA ALA A 30 12.89 -28.20 12.31
C ALA A 30 12.36 -28.14 13.75
N LEU A 31 11.56 -27.12 14.08
CA LEU A 31 10.92 -26.96 15.38
C LEU A 31 9.96 -28.12 15.69
N THR A 32 9.20 -28.59 14.69
CA THR A 32 8.27 -29.71 14.88
C THR A 32 8.91 -31.08 14.68
N GLY A 33 10.07 -31.16 14.03
CA GLY A 33 10.71 -32.42 13.64
C GLY A 33 9.86 -33.25 12.67
N ARG A 34 8.99 -32.58 11.90
CA ARG A 34 7.95 -33.18 11.05
C ARG A 34 7.84 -32.38 9.76
N ASP A 35 8.17 -33.03 8.65
CA ASP A 35 8.14 -32.42 7.30
C ASP A 35 6.80 -32.64 6.58
N ASP A 36 5.92 -33.50 7.13
CA ASP A 36 4.59 -33.81 6.61
C ASP A 36 3.50 -32.81 7.06
N LEU A 37 3.86 -31.81 7.87
CA LEU A 37 2.93 -30.83 8.40
C LEU A 37 2.89 -29.57 7.53
N VAL A 38 1.68 -29.11 7.19
CA VAL A 38 1.46 -27.87 6.43
C VAL A 38 0.82 -26.79 7.30
N VAL A 39 1.22 -25.53 7.05
CA VAL A 39 0.64 -24.36 7.73
C VAL A 39 -0.80 -24.16 7.26
N THR A 40 -1.73 -24.27 8.20
CA THR A 40 -3.18 -24.09 7.95
C THR A 40 -3.72 -22.78 8.52
N TYR A 41 -2.96 -22.14 9.42
CA TYR A 41 -3.37 -20.93 10.10
C TYR A 41 -2.18 -20.15 10.65
N LEU A 42 -2.17 -18.82 10.46
CA LEU A 42 -1.24 -17.89 11.11
C LEU A 42 -2.03 -16.78 11.81
N ARG A 43 -1.75 -16.56 13.10
CA ARG A 43 -2.27 -15.41 13.86
C ARG A 43 -1.14 -14.71 14.60
N TYR A 44 -0.80 -13.53 14.10
CA TYR A 44 0.15 -12.62 14.74
C TYR A 44 -0.60 -11.50 15.49
N LYS A 45 -0.19 -11.25 16.73
CA LYS A 45 -0.65 -10.13 17.56
C LYS A 45 0.60 -9.40 18.08
N PRO A 46 0.94 -8.23 17.53
CA PRO A 46 2.14 -7.49 17.89
C PRO A 46 2.32 -7.34 19.40
N GLY A 47 3.53 -7.59 19.88
CA GLY A 47 3.92 -7.52 21.30
C GLY A 47 3.26 -8.53 22.22
N ASN A 48 2.45 -9.47 21.72
CA ASN A 48 1.61 -10.33 22.55
C ASN A 48 1.70 -11.82 22.24
N SER A 49 1.62 -12.22 20.97
CA SER A 49 1.83 -13.63 20.58
C SER A 49 1.85 -13.81 19.07
N CYS A 50 2.58 -14.81 18.60
CA CYS A 50 2.37 -15.42 17.29
C CYS A 50 1.94 -16.88 17.46
N MET A 51 0.98 -17.33 16.65
CA MET A 51 0.46 -18.69 16.70
C MET A 51 0.32 -19.24 15.29
N VAL A 52 0.91 -20.41 15.04
CA VAL A 52 0.81 -21.16 13.79
C VAL A 52 0.06 -22.45 14.05
N GLY A 53 -0.95 -22.74 13.23
CA GLY A 53 -1.61 -24.05 13.18
C GLY A 53 -1.03 -24.89 12.05
N LEU A 54 -0.69 -26.13 12.37
CA LEU A 54 -0.07 -27.10 11.48
C LEU A 54 -0.93 -28.37 11.44
N ALA A 55 -1.12 -28.96 10.27
CA ALA A 55 -1.89 -30.19 10.09
C ALA A 55 -1.17 -31.15 9.13
N PRO A 56 -1.32 -32.48 9.30
CA PRO A 56 -0.67 -33.46 8.43
C PRO A 56 -1.20 -33.42 7.00
N MET A 57 -0.32 -33.71 6.04
CA MET A 57 -0.67 -33.97 4.66
C MET A 57 -1.26 -35.39 4.55
N GLY A 58 -2.59 -35.49 4.38
CA GLY A 58 -3.29 -36.77 4.20
C GLY A 58 -3.93 -37.29 5.48
N ALA A 59 -4.05 -38.62 5.60
CA ALA A 59 -4.71 -39.27 6.73
C ALA A 59 -3.96 -39.03 8.04
N GLY A 60 -4.69 -38.70 9.10
CA GLY A 60 -4.13 -38.44 10.43
C GLY A 60 -4.81 -37.28 11.15
N LEU A 61 -4.66 -37.28 12.48
CA LEU A 61 -5.20 -36.25 13.38
C LEU A 61 -4.12 -35.45 14.11
N ASP A 62 -2.85 -35.65 13.74
CA ASP A 62 -1.66 -35.12 14.44
C ASP A 62 -1.41 -33.63 14.18
N ALA A 63 -2.46 -32.82 14.21
CA ALA A 63 -2.37 -31.38 14.12
C ALA A 63 -1.70 -30.80 15.38
N VAL A 64 -0.86 -29.78 15.19
CA VAL A 64 -0.15 -29.11 16.28
C VAL A 64 -0.28 -27.60 16.16
N ALA A 65 -0.16 -26.89 17.29
CA ALA A 65 -0.04 -25.44 17.29
C ALA A 65 1.29 -25.01 17.88
N ALA A 66 2.07 -24.23 17.12
CA ALA A 66 3.27 -23.57 17.61
C ALA A 66 2.91 -22.16 18.11
N ILE A 67 3.30 -21.82 19.34
CA ILE A 67 2.89 -20.58 20.01
C ILE A 67 4.13 -19.87 20.56
N ALA A 68 4.46 -18.70 20.00
CA ALA A 68 5.48 -17.78 20.51
C ALA A 68 4.83 -16.73 21.41
N VAL A 69 5.49 -16.40 22.53
CA VAL A 69 5.02 -15.41 23.50
C VAL A 69 6.16 -14.51 23.98
N PRO A 70 5.86 -13.34 24.56
CA PRO A 70 6.89 -12.48 25.13
C PRO A 70 7.58 -13.11 26.33
N ALA A 71 8.85 -12.75 26.56
CA ALA A 71 9.65 -13.25 27.68
C ALA A 71 8.95 -13.14 29.05
N PRO A 72 8.28 -12.01 29.40
CA PRO A 72 7.56 -11.92 30.67
C PRO A 72 6.40 -12.92 30.81
N ARG A 73 5.86 -13.40 29.69
CA ARG A 73 4.73 -14.35 29.65
C ARG A 73 5.19 -15.80 29.53
N TRP A 74 6.48 -16.05 29.27
CA TRP A 74 7.02 -17.40 29.08
C TRP A 74 6.92 -18.27 30.34
N PRO A 75 7.33 -17.84 31.55
CA PRO A 75 7.26 -18.69 32.74
C PRO A 75 5.83 -19.16 33.05
N GLN A 76 4.84 -18.27 32.86
CA GLN A 76 3.42 -18.58 33.04
C GLN A 76 2.90 -19.61 32.03
N LEU A 77 3.39 -19.56 30.79
CA LEU A 77 3.04 -20.53 29.75
C LEU A 77 3.70 -21.89 30.03
N ARG A 78 4.98 -21.87 30.38
CA ARG A 78 5.84 -23.04 30.63
C ARG A 78 5.43 -23.83 31.87
N ALA A 79 4.91 -23.16 32.89
CA ALA A 79 4.46 -23.79 34.15
C ALA A 79 3.00 -24.26 34.14
N ARG A 80 2.32 -24.25 32.97
CA ARG A 80 0.91 -24.65 32.89
C ARG A 80 0.72 -26.09 33.40
N PRO A 81 -0.11 -26.34 34.43
CA PRO A 81 -0.27 -27.67 35.01
C PRO A 81 -0.76 -28.72 34.00
N LYS A 82 -1.68 -28.32 33.10
CA LYS A 82 -2.22 -29.21 32.05
C LYS A 82 -1.21 -29.62 30.98
N TRP A 83 -0.04 -29.00 30.97
CA TRP A 83 1.06 -29.27 30.05
C TRP A 83 2.20 -30.04 30.73
N GLN A 84 2.07 -30.35 32.04
CA GLN A 84 3.03 -31.13 32.79
C GLN A 84 2.56 -32.57 32.91
N GLY A 85 3.36 -33.51 32.40
CA GLY A 85 3.08 -34.94 32.49
C GLY A 85 1.85 -35.40 31.68
N GLY A 86 1.83 -36.69 31.36
CA GLY A 86 0.76 -37.33 30.58
C GLY A 86 1.08 -37.53 29.09
N PRO A 87 0.14 -38.09 28.32
CA PRO A 87 0.38 -38.43 26.91
C PRO A 87 0.60 -37.17 26.04
N ASP A 88 1.40 -37.31 24.98
CA ASP A 88 1.74 -36.27 24.01
C ASP A 88 2.33 -35.01 24.67
N PRO A 89 3.60 -35.08 25.12
CA PRO A 89 4.25 -33.98 25.83
C PRO A 89 4.34 -32.72 24.95
N ILE A 90 4.31 -31.56 25.61
CA ILE A 90 4.54 -30.28 24.94
C ILE A 90 6.04 -30.13 24.66
N ALA A 91 6.43 -29.85 23.42
CA ALA A 91 7.81 -29.48 23.13
C ALA A 91 8.01 -27.99 23.45
N PHE A 92 8.89 -27.72 24.41
CA PHE A 92 9.25 -26.36 24.82
C PHE A 92 10.61 -26.00 24.26
N HIS A 93 10.69 -24.83 23.62
CA HIS A 93 11.92 -24.25 23.11
C HIS A 93 12.19 -22.97 23.88
N ASP A 94 12.88 -23.11 25.02
CA ASP A 94 13.08 -22.05 26.00
C ASP A 94 13.87 -20.87 25.42
N ASP A 95 14.87 -21.11 24.56
CA ASP A 95 15.72 -20.04 23.97
C ASP A 95 14.93 -19.03 23.13
N VAL A 96 13.82 -19.45 22.54
CA VAL A 96 12.97 -18.64 21.66
C VAL A 96 11.54 -18.44 22.20
N HIS A 97 11.27 -18.94 23.41
CA HIS A 97 9.97 -18.88 24.08
C HIS A 97 8.79 -19.41 23.22
N ILE A 98 8.99 -20.58 22.60
CA ILE A 98 7.97 -21.26 21.78
C ILE A 98 7.52 -22.57 22.44
N ALA A 99 6.21 -22.79 22.48
CA ALA A 99 5.63 -24.09 22.81
C ALA A 99 4.95 -24.71 21.57
N VAL A 100 5.31 -25.95 21.23
CA VAL A 100 4.62 -26.77 20.23
C VAL A 100 3.61 -27.66 20.98
N VAL A 101 2.33 -27.40 20.72
CA VAL A 101 1.21 -27.96 21.49
C VAL A 101 0.45 -28.97 20.62
N PRO A 102 0.47 -30.27 20.98
CA PRO A 102 -0.35 -31.30 20.31
C PRO A 102 -1.86 -31.03 20.43
N LEU A 103 -2.63 -31.47 19.44
CA LEU A 103 -4.08 -31.22 19.30
C LEU A 103 -4.85 -31.37 20.62
N ARG A 104 -4.61 -32.44 21.37
CA ARG A 104 -5.30 -32.78 22.63
C ARG A 104 -5.21 -31.69 23.71
N HIS A 105 -4.14 -30.91 23.70
CA HIS A 105 -3.81 -29.89 24.71
C HIS A 105 -4.25 -28.49 24.29
N ILE A 106 -4.72 -28.34 23.05
CA ILE A 106 -5.17 -27.06 22.52
C ILE A 106 -6.56 -26.75 23.07
N ARG A 107 -6.64 -25.63 23.80
CA ARG A 107 -7.82 -25.17 24.53
C ARG A 107 -8.98 -24.73 23.63
N HIS A 108 -10.12 -24.46 24.28
CA HIS A 108 -11.36 -23.90 23.74
C HIS A 108 -12.22 -24.80 22.84
N VAL A 109 -11.64 -25.78 22.14
CA VAL A 109 -12.40 -26.74 21.31
C VAL A 109 -12.45 -28.09 22.02
N LYS A 110 -13.61 -28.45 22.57
CA LYS A 110 -13.78 -29.72 23.31
C LYS A 110 -13.54 -30.95 22.43
N GLY A 111 -13.92 -30.86 21.16
CA GLY A 111 -13.75 -31.91 20.16
C GLY A 111 -12.30 -32.36 19.95
N HIS A 112 -11.29 -31.52 20.22
CA HIS A 112 -9.88 -31.93 20.10
C HIS A 112 -9.55 -33.15 20.95
N LYS A 113 -9.91 -33.11 22.25
CA LYS A 113 -9.72 -34.25 23.15
C LYS A 113 -10.58 -35.44 22.78
N ALA A 114 -11.76 -35.20 22.23
CA ALA A 114 -12.63 -36.27 21.78
C ALA A 114 -12.08 -37.00 20.55
N LEU A 115 -11.35 -36.32 19.67
CA LEU A 115 -10.74 -36.91 18.49
C LEU A 115 -9.45 -37.69 18.81
N THR A 116 -8.66 -37.23 19.79
CA THR A 116 -7.31 -37.78 20.05
C THR A 116 -7.26 -38.86 21.14
N ASP A 117 -8.24 -38.89 22.05
CA ASP A 117 -8.28 -39.88 23.14
C ASP A 117 -9.12 -41.09 22.70
N PRO A 118 -8.59 -42.32 22.68
CA PRO A 118 -9.28 -43.48 22.12
C PRO A 118 -10.67 -43.74 22.74
N VAL A 119 -10.82 -43.60 24.05
CA VAL A 119 -12.08 -43.84 24.75
C VAL A 119 -13.09 -42.74 24.43
N ARG A 120 -12.64 -41.48 24.43
CA ARG A 120 -13.52 -40.35 24.08
C ARG A 120 -13.89 -40.34 22.60
N ARG A 121 -13.01 -40.86 21.74
CA ARG A 121 -13.22 -41.00 20.29
C ARG A 121 -14.31 -42.02 20.01
N SER A 122 -14.26 -43.20 20.61
CA SER A 122 -15.36 -44.18 20.53
C SER A 122 -16.70 -43.52 20.90
N ALA A 123 -16.75 -42.84 22.05
CA ALA A 123 -17.98 -42.18 22.49
C ALA A 123 -18.42 -40.97 21.63
N LEU A 124 -17.53 -40.40 20.81
CA LEU A 124 -17.88 -39.38 19.82
C LEU A 124 -18.41 -40.03 18.54
N LEU A 125 -17.76 -41.10 18.08
CA LEU A 125 -18.17 -41.88 16.91
C LEU A 125 -19.57 -42.45 17.10
N ASP A 126 -19.83 -43.08 18.26
CA ASP A 126 -21.14 -43.64 18.61
C ASP A 126 -22.22 -42.55 18.63
N ALA A 127 -21.92 -41.39 19.22
CA ALA A 127 -22.86 -40.28 19.32
C ALA A 127 -23.21 -39.65 17.97
N LEU A 128 -22.36 -39.82 16.96
CA LEU A 128 -22.53 -39.24 15.63
C LEU A 128 -22.85 -40.27 14.54
N GLY A 129 -22.93 -41.57 14.88
CA GLY A 129 -23.15 -42.63 13.89
C GLY A 129 -22.02 -42.74 12.86
N LEU A 130 -20.77 -42.68 13.33
CA LEU A 130 -19.58 -42.75 12.48
C LEU A 130 -18.89 -44.11 12.61
N ALA A 131 -18.28 -44.58 11.51
CA ALA A 131 -17.41 -45.74 11.53
C ALA A 131 -16.04 -45.37 12.15
N ASP A 132 -15.39 -46.34 12.80
CA ASP A 132 -13.99 -46.19 13.23
C ASP A 132 -13.06 -46.42 12.03
N ALA A 133 -13.05 -45.43 11.13
CA ALA A 133 -12.27 -45.41 9.90
C ALA A 133 -11.15 -44.35 9.97
N PRO A 134 -10.13 -44.43 9.10
CA PRO A 134 -9.11 -43.39 8.99
C PRO A 134 -9.74 -42.01 8.79
N MET A 135 -9.30 -41.05 9.61
CA MET A 135 -9.76 -39.66 9.56
C MET A 135 -8.69 -38.78 8.96
N GLN A 136 -9.10 -37.70 8.28
CA GLN A 136 -8.18 -36.72 7.71
C GLN A 136 -8.54 -35.31 8.17
N VAL A 137 -7.56 -34.58 8.70
CA VAL A 137 -7.74 -33.15 8.98
C VAL A 137 -7.73 -32.38 7.66
N LEU A 138 -8.86 -31.78 7.30
CA LEU A 138 -8.97 -30.91 6.13
C LEU A 138 -8.59 -29.48 6.46
N ARG A 139 -8.98 -29.00 7.66
CA ARG A 139 -8.65 -27.64 8.08
C ARG A 139 -8.51 -27.54 9.59
N PHE A 140 -7.46 -26.86 10.02
CA PHE A 140 -7.20 -26.63 11.43
C PHE A 140 -7.00 -25.15 11.73
N LYS A 141 -7.81 -24.59 12.65
CA LYS A 141 -7.67 -23.22 13.17
C LYS A 141 -7.59 -23.31 14.70
N PRO A 142 -6.37 -23.34 15.28
CA PRO A 142 -6.18 -23.48 16.73
C PRO A 142 -7.10 -22.58 17.55
N GLU A 143 -7.61 -23.10 18.67
CA GLU A 143 -8.57 -22.43 19.57
C GLU A 143 -9.95 -22.10 18.96
N ARG A 144 -10.17 -22.33 17.66
CA ARG A 144 -11.40 -21.93 16.96
C ARG A 144 -12.19 -23.12 16.42
N ARG A 145 -11.58 -23.92 15.55
CA ARG A 145 -12.22 -25.10 14.94
C ARG A 145 -11.23 -26.08 14.33
N ILE A 146 -11.65 -27.32 14.21
CA ILE A 146 -11.03 -28.35 13.36
C ILE A 146 -12.11 -28.95 12.45
N VAL A 147 -11.75 -29.20 11.20
CA VAL A 147 -12.59 -29.81 10.16
C VAL A 147 -11.92 -31.11 9.75
N VAL A 148 -12.66 -32.20 9.86
CA VAL A 148 -12.16 -33.56 9.68
C VAL A 148 -13.07 -34.29 8.70
N GLN A 149 -12.48 -34.95 7.70
CA GLN A 149 -13.19 -35.93 6.90
C GLN A 149 -13.30 -37.24 7.69
N VAL A 150 -14.50 -37.78 7.74
CA VAL A 150 -14.86 -39.01 8.46
C VAL A 150 -15.69 -39.92 7.57
N ALA A 151 -15.88 -41.19 7.96
CA ALA A 151 -16.81 -42.11 7.32
C ALA A 151 -18.01 -42.36 8.23
N THR A 152 -19.22 -42.33 7.67
CA THR A 152 -20.46 -42.77 8.33
C THR A 152 -20.50 -44.30 8.42
N LEU A 153 -21.43 -44.85 9.21
CA LEU A 153 -21.54 -46.31 9.42
C LEU A 153 -21.79 -47.12 8.13
N ASP A 154 -22.41 -46.52 7.12
CA ASP A 154 -22.63 -47.09 5.79
C ASP A 154 -21.43 -46.88 4.84
N GLY A 155 -20.33 -46.29 5.33
CA GLY A 155 -19.11 -46.04 4.57
C GLY A 155 -19.11 -44.76 3.73
N ALA A 156 -20.19 -43.96 3.74
CA ALA A 156 -20.23 -42.70 3.02
C ALA A 156 -19.33 -41.64 3.67
N PRO A 157 -18.75 -40.71 2.89
CA PRO A 157 -17.95 -39.63 3.45
C PRO A 157 -18.83 -38.61 4.21
N GLY A 158 -18.29 -38.09 5.31
CA GLY A 158 -18.90 -37.04 6.12
C GLY A 158 -17.90 -35.95 6.49
N LEU A 159 -18.41 -34.75 6.76
CA LEU A 159 -17.62 -33.61 7.21
C LEU A 159 -17.92 -33.31 8.68
N LEU A 160 -16.96 -33.63 9.55
CA LEU A 160 -17.05 -33.35 10.98
C LEU A 160 -16.37 -32.02 11.32
N LYS A 161 -17.15 -31.04 11.79
CA LYS A 161 -16.63 -29.79 12.32
C LYS A 161 -16.75 -29.76 13.84
N CYS A 162 -15.63 -29.57 14.53
CA CYS A 162 -15.59 -29.37 15.98
C CYS A 162 -15.24 -27.91 16.28
N HIS A 163 -16.09 -27.22 17.06
CA HIS A 163 -15.99 -25.78 17.29
C HIS A 163 -15.62 -25.42 18.73
N GLY A 164 -15.00 -24.24 18.88
CA GLY A 164 -14.92 -23.57 20.16
C GLY A 164 -16.30 -23.13 20.64
N ALA A 165 -16.50 -23.03 21.96
CA ALA A 165 -17.80 -22.70 22.56
C ALA A 165 -18.47 -21.46 21.96
N THR A 166 -17.71 -20.38 21.75
CA THR A 166 -18.23 -19.12 21.20
C THR A 166 -18.63 -19.19 19.72
N GLY A 167 -18.18 -20.21 18.99
CA GLY A 167 -18.47 -20.39 17.57
C GLY A 167 -19.51 -21.47 17.27
N PHE A 168 -19.77 -22.38 18.22
CA PHE A 168 -20.62 -23.55 18.00
C PHE A 168 -22.06 -23.17 17.71
N ASP A 169 -22.69 -22.32 18.52
CA ASP A 169 -24.11 -21.98 18.36
C ASP A 169 -24.39 -21.33 16.99
N ARG A 170 -23.49 -20.45 16.54
CA ARG A 170 -23.60 -19.83 15.22
C ARG A 170 -23.42 -20.85 14.09
N ALA A 171 -22.43 -21.74 14.20
CA ALA A 171 -22.22 -22.79 13.21
C ALA A 171 -23.38 -23.79 13.16
N LEU A 172 -23.98 -24.13 14.30
CA LEU A 172 -25.14 -25.01 14.37
C LEU A 172 -26.38 -24.38 13.72
N ARG A 173 -26.63 -23.09 13.95
CA ARG A 173 -27.68 -22.34 13.26
C ARG A 173 -27.45 -22.33 11.74
N GLY A 174 -26.20 -22.10 11.32
CA GLY A 174 -25.79 -22.18 9.92
C GLY A 174 -26.02 -23.56 9.32
N ALA A 175 -25.62 -24.64 9.99
CA ALA A 175 -25.80 -26.00 9.51
C ALA A 175 -27.29 -26.40 9.41
N ARG A 176 -28.13 -25.94 10.35
CA ARG A 176 -29.58 -26.12 10.27
C ARG A 176 -30.19 -25.36 9.11
N HIS A 177 -29.73 -24.13 8.87
CA HIS A 177 -30.18 -23.32 7.74
C HIS A 177 -29.77 -23.96 6.41
N ALA A 178 -28.52 -24.40 6.29
CA ALA A 178 -27.99 -25.13 5.14
C ALA A 178 -28.88 -26.34 4.80
N ALA A 179 -29.14 -27.20 5.79
CA ALA A 179 -29.94 -28.42 5.62
C ALA A 179 -31.39 -28.15 5.22
N ALA A 180 -31.95 -26.97 5.55
CA ALA A 180 -33.33 -26.64 5.26
C ALA A 180 -33.56 -26.06 3.86
N TYR A 181 -32.56 -25.36 3.28
CA TYR A 181 -32.81 -24.52 2.11
C TYR A 181 -31.93 -24.80 0.88
N ALA A 182 -30.60 -24.98 1.01
CA ALA A 182 -29.73 -25.11 -0.18
C ALA A 182 -28.29 -25.59 0.09
N GLY A 183 -28.01 -26.21 1.25
CA GLY A 183 -26.66 -26.60 1.64
C GLY A 183 -26.55 -28.06 2.07
N ALA A 184 -25.40 -28.42 2.63
CA ALA A 184 -25.12 -29.79 3.05
C ALA A 184 -26.13 -30.30 4.10
N PRO A 185 -26.59 -31.56 4.00
CA PRO A 185 -27.51 -32.12 4.98
C PRO A 185 -26.83 -32.20 6.35
N LEU A 186 -27.59 -31.92 7.40
CA LEU A 186 -27.14 -32.07 8.78
C LEU A 186 -27.42 -33.50 9.25
N LEU A 187 -26.38 -34.31 9.39
CA LEU A 187 -26.52 -35.73 9.73
C LEU A 187 -26.62 -35.95 11.24
N ALA A 188 -25.76 -35.31 12.03
CA ALA A 188 -25.75 -35.46 13.48
C ALA A 188 -25.11 -34.25 14.19
N VAL A 189 -25.43 -34.08 15.47
CA VAL A 189 -24.90 -33.01 16.33
C VAL A 189 -24.59 -33.55 17.71
N ASP A 190 -23.38 -33.31 18.21
CA ASP A 190 -23.02 -33.53 19.61
C ASP A 190 -22.78 -32.17 20.29
N THR A 191 -23.81 -31.70 21.00
CA THR A 191 -23.77 -30.45 21.77
C THR A 191 -22.85 -30.52 22.99
N ARG A 192 -22.52 -31.71 23.50
CA ARG A 192 -21.60 -31.84 24.65
C ARG A 192 -20.17 -31.54 24.21
N ARG A 193 -19.81 -32.00 23.00
CA ARG A 193 -18.47 -31.88 22.41
C ARG A 193 -18.34 -30.75 21.38
N HIS A 194 -19.44 -30.05 21.09
CA HIS A 194 -19.54 -28.97 20.11
C HIS A 194 -19.17 -29.43 18.68
N ALA A 195 -19.67 -30.61 18.31
CA ALA A 195 -19.40 -31.24 17.03
C ALA A 195 -20.65 -31.24 16.14
N ILE A 196 -20.46 -30.94 14.86
CA ILE A 196 -21.49 -30.89 13.83
C ILE A 196 -21.02 -31.81 12.70
N LEU A 197 -21.83 -32.81 12.36
CA LEU A 197 -21.60 -33.71 11.24
C LEU A 197 -22.54 -33.32 10.10
N SER A 198 -21.95 -32.92 8.98
CA SER A 198 -22.68 -32.67 7.72
C SER A 198 -22.36 -33.75 6.70
N GLY A 199 -23.31 -34.02 5.81
CA GLY A 199 -23.09 -34.91 4.67
C GLY A 199 -22.10 -34.31 3.69
N TRP A 200 -21.35 -35.19 3.03
CA TRP A 200 -20.49 -34.80 1.93
C TRP A 200 -21.33 -34.42 0.71
N ILE A 201 -20.91 -33.36 0.01
CA ILE A 201 -21.56 -32.94 -1.24
C ILE A 201 -20.60 -33.27 -2.37
N ASP A 202 -21.03 -34.19 -3.24
CA ASP A 202 -20.34 -34.49 -4.48
C ASP A 202 -20.67 -33.43 -5.53
N GLY A 203 -19.70 -33.17 -6.41
CA GLY A 203 -19.86 -32.23 -7.52
C GLY A 203 -18.56 -31.50 -7.84
N VAL A 204 -18.68 -30.48 -8.68
CA VAL A 204 -17.55 -29.68 -9.14
C VAL A 204 -17.57 -28.33 -8.42
N PRO A 205 -16.48 -27.91 -7.74
CA PRO A 205 -16.40 -26.57 -7.17
C PRO A 205 -16.63 -25.50 -8.23
N LEU A 206 -17.38 -24.45 -7.88
CA LEU A 206 -17.59 -23.33 -8.79
C LEU A 206 -16.23 -22.72 -9.13
N HIS A 207 -15.88 -22.78 -10.40
CA HIS A 207 -14.64 -22.27 -10.94
C HIS A 207 -14.95 -21.32 -12.11
N PRO A 208 -14.20 -20.22 -12.28
CA PRO A 208 -14.41 -19.27 -13.38
C PRO A 208 -14.48 -19.89 -14.77
N SER A 209 -13.82 -21.03 -14.99
CA SER A 209 -13.85 -21.76 -16.27
C SER A 209 -15.19 -22.47 -16.58
N LEU A 210 -16.12 -22.56 -15.63
CA LEU A 210 -17.41 -23.26 -15.81
C LEU A 210 -18.44 -22.43 -16.61
N GLY A 211 -18.08 -21.22 -17.04
CA GLY A 211 -18.88 -20.36 -17.91
C GLY A 211 -20.00 -19.60 -17.20
N ASP A 212 -20.59 -18.65 -17.92
CA ASP A 212 -21.56 -17.66 -17.42
C ASP A 212 -22.82 -18.30 -16.77
N ALA A 213 -23.32 -19.42 -17.32
CA ALA A 213 -24.52 -20.09 -16.81
C ALA A 213 -24.40 -20.55 -15.35
N ALA A 214 -23.23 -21.06 -14.95
CA ALA A 214 -22.98 -21.49 -13.58
C ALA A 214 -23.06 -20.31 -12.60
N PHE A 215 -22.41 -19.20 -12.93
CA PHE A 215 -22.43 -17.99 -12.09
C PHE A 215 -23.83 -17.37 -12.02
N ARG A 216 -24.59 -17.36 -13.11
CA ARG A 216 -26.01 -16.95 -13.08
C ARG A 216 -26.83 -17.81 -12.14
N ALA A 217 -26.70 -19.14 -12.24
CA ALA A 217 -27.39 -20.06 -11.34
C ALA A 217 -27.01 -19.80 -9.87
N THR A 218 -25.72 -19.58 -9.59
CA THR A 218 -25.23 -19.20 -8.26
C THR A 218 -25.81 -17.88 -7.76
N GLY A 219 -25.91 -16.87 -8.63
CA GLY A 219 -26.52 -15.59 -8.31
C GLY A 219 -28.00 -15.72 -7.95
N THR A 220 -28.74 -16.52 -8.72
CA THR A 220 -30.15 -16.85 -8.46
C THR A 220 -30.32 -17.61 -7.14
N ALA A 221 -29.42 -18.56 -6.85
CA ALA A 221 -29.43 -19.29 -5.58
C ALA A 221 -29.18 -18.35 -4.39
N LEU A 222 -28.22 -17.43 -4.49
CA LEU A 222 -27.95 -16.44 -3.45
C LEU A 222 -29.15 -15.49 -3.21
N ALA A 223 -29.81 -15.02 -4.28
CA ALA A 223 -30.98 -14.16 -4.16
C ALA A 223 -32.11 -14.86 -3.39
N ARG A 224 -32.40 -16.12 -3.73
CA ARG A 224 -33.40 -16.93 -3.01
C ARG A 224 -33.04 -17.11 -1.53
N LEU A 225 -31.75 -17.27 -1.23
CA LEU A 225 -31.28 -17.40 0.15
C LEU A 225 -31.45 -16.12 0.96
N HIS A 226 -31.23 -14.96 0.35
CA HIS A 226 -31.47 -13.67 0.99
C HIS A 226 -32.97 -13.46 1.34
N ASP A 227 -33.88 -14.05 0.57
CA ASP A 227 -35.32 -14.02 0.83
C ASP A 227 -35.79 -15.00 1.93
N VAL A 228 -34.94 -15.97 2.32
CA VAL A 228 -35.31 -16.92 3.38
C VAL A 228 -35.42 -16.21 4.72
N PRO A 229 -36.49 -16.45 5.53
CA PRO A 229 -36.65 -15.83 6.83
C PRO A 229 -35.48 -16.10 7.79
N ALA A 230 -34.94 -15.01 8.35
CA ALA A 230 -33.90 -15.07 9.37
C ALA A 230 -34.49 -15.43 10.75
N VAL A 231 -34.35 -16.69 11.17
CA VAL A 231 -34.78 -17.14 12.51
C VAL A 231 -33.59 -17.23 13.46
N ASP A 232 -33.62 -16.48 14.57
CA ASP A 232 -32.60 -16.50 15.63
C ASP A 232 -31.17 -16.26 15.09
N LEU A 233 -30.99 -15.34 14.15
CA LEU A 233 -29.68 -15.00 13.58
C LEU A 233 -29.14 -13.70 14.17
N ARG A 234 -27.81 -13.62 14.32
CA ARG A 234 -27.14 -12.38 14.74
C ARG A 234 -27.40 -11.30 13.69
N ARG A 235 -27.90 -10.15 14.13
CA ARG A 235 -28.03 -8.96 13.29
C ARG A 235 -26.69 -8.22 13.20
N MET A 236 -26.29 -7.86 12.00
CA MET A 236 -25.16 -7.02 11.69
C MET A 236 -25.63 -5.63 11.31
N ASP A 237 -25.06 -4.61 11.95
CA ASP A 237 -25.34 -3.21 11.68
C ASP A 237 -24.11 -2.47 11.10
N ARG A 238 -24.28 -1.19 10.76
CA ARG A 238 -23.16 -0.36 10.26
C ARG A 238 -22.05 -0.16 11.30
N ALA A 239 -22.34 -0.30 12.60
CA ALA A 239 -21.34 -0.19 13.65
C ALA A 239 -20.44 -1.44 13.70
N ASP A 240 -21.00 -2.62 13.49
CA ASP A 240 -20.26 -3.86 13.26
C ASP A 240 -19.32 -3.75 12.07
N GLU A 241 -19.81 -3.25 10.93
CA GLU A 241 -19.00 -3.05 9.72
C GLU A 241 -17.87 -2.05 9.95
N ARG A 242 -18.14 -0.94 10.64
CA ARG A 242 -17.10 0.02 11.05
C ARG A 242 -16.04 -0.64 11.93
N ARG A 243 -16.43 -1.44 12.92
CA ARG A 243 -15.48 -2.16 13.79
C ARG A 243 -14.59 -3.11 13.00
N GLU A 244 -15.14 -3.79 11.99
CA GLU A 244 -14.37 -4.66 11.09
C GLU A 244 -13.40 -3.87 10.21
N VAL A 245 -13.84 -2.75 9.63
CA VAL A 245 -12.98 -1.83 8.85
C VAL A 245 -11.83 -1.32 9.73
N ASP A 246 -12.13 -0.81 10.92
CA ASP A 246 -11.12 -0.28 11.83
C ASP A 246 -10.12 -1.38 12.25
N ALA A 247 -10.58 -2.61 12.44
CA ALA A 247 -9.72 -3.75 12.73
C ALA A 247 -8.78 -4.08 11.57
N ALA A 248 -9.28 -4.07 10.33
CA ALA A 248 -8.46 -4.28 9.13
C ALA A 248 -7.41 -3.17 8.96
N VAL A 249 -7.81 -1.90 9.11
CA VAL A 249 -6.89 -0.75 9.06
C VAL A 249 -5.79 -0.87 10.11
N ARG A 250 -6.14 -1.24 11.36
CA ARG A 250 -5.13 -1.46 12.42
C ARG A 250 -4.17 -2.59 12.06
N ALA A 251 -4.68 -3.71 11.54
CA ALA A 251 -3.84 -4.84 11.15
C ALA A 251 -2.87 -4.46 10.02
N ILE A 252 -3.34 -3.73 9.01
CA ILE A 252 -2.49 -3.21 7.92
C ILE A 252 -1.43 -2.26 8.46
N ALA A 253 -1.81 -1.29 9.31
CA ALA A 253 -0.88 -0.33 9.88
C ALA A 253 0.21 -0.99 10.74
N GLN A 254 -0.12 -2.11 11.41
CA GLN A 254 0.85 -2.88 12.19
C GLN A 254 1.80 -3.69 11.32
N LEU A 255 1.31 -4.26 10.21
CA LEU A 255 2.12 -5.08 9.30
C LEU A 255 2.99 -4.20 8.39
N ALA A 256 2.40 -3.20 7.75
CA ALA A 256 3.04 -2.29 6.79
C ALA A 256 2.74 -0.82 7.16
N PRO A 257 3.54 -0.21 8.05
CA PRO A 257 3.34 1.17 8.49
C PRO A 257 3.25 2.19 7.34
N ASP A 258 4.02 1.99 6.27
CA ASP A 258 4.04 2.86 5.08
C ASP A 258 2.68 2.89 4.35
N LEU A 259 1.86 1.84 4.49
CA LEU A 259 0.53 1.76 3.90
C LEU A 259 -0.57 2.24 4.86
N ALA A 260 -0.24 2.64 6.10
CA ALA A 260 -1.22 2.98 7.13
C ALA A 260 -2.08 4.18 6.74
N ALA A 261 -1.49 5.23 6.17
CA ALA A 261 -2.22 6.42 5.73
C ALA A 261 -3.26 6.06 4.66
N ARG A 262 -2.84 5.25 3.68
CA ARG A 262 -3.69 4.76 2.59
C ARG A 262 -4.83 3.88 3.09
N ALA A 263 -4.55 2.94 4.00
CA ALA A 263 -5.58 2.10 4.60
C ALA A 263 -6.60 2.91 5.41
N ARG A 264 -6.16 3.93 6.18
CA ARG A 264 -7.05 4.83 6.92
C ARG A 264 -7.94 5.65 5.99
N GLN A 265 -7.40 6.15 4.87
CA GLN A 265 -8.18 6.86 3.86
C GLN A 265 -9.30 5.97 3.29
N LEU A 266 -8.93 4.77 2.82
CA LEU A 266 -9.87 3.79 2.29
C LEU A 266 -10.94 3.42 3.33
N GLY A 267 -10.53 3.14 4.57
CA GLY A 267 -11.46 2.80 5.66
C GLY A 267 -12.47 3.92 5.95
N ARG A 268 -12.04 5.18 6.01
CA ARG A 268 -12.94 6.33 6.18
C ARG A 268 -13.95 6.43 5.05
N ARG A 269 -13.53 6.21 3.80
CA ARG A 269 -14.40 6.28 2.61
C ARG A 269 -15.44 5.15 2.62
N ILE A 270 -15.02 3.91 2.82
CA ILE A 270 -15.92 2.75 2.93
C ILE A 270 -17.01 3.03 3.97
N VAL A 271 -16.60 3.47 5.15
CA VAL A 271 -17.53 3.77 6.24
C VAL A 271 -18.49 4.92 5.90
N ALA A 272 -18.00 5.96 5.22
CA ALA A 272 -18.84 7.08 4.79
C ALA A 272 -19.90 6.63 3.77
N GLU A 273 -19.52 5.86 2.74
CA GLU A 273 -20.46 5.36 1.73
C GLU A 273 -21.49 4.38 2.31
N LEU A 274 -21.05 3.42 3.14
CA LEU A 274 -21.97 2.49 3.80
C LEU A 274 -22.96 3.21 4.73
N SER A 275 -22.53 4.30 5.38
CA SER A 275 -23.39 5.07 6.29
C SER A 275 -24.49 5.86 5.57
N ARG A 276 -24.35 6.11 4.25
CA ARG A 276 -25.37 6.81 3.45
C ARG A 276 -26.54 5.91 3.04
N VAL A 277 -26.34 4.59 3.04
CA VAL A 277 -27.34 3.63 2.59
C VAL A 277 -27.89 2.86 3.80
N PRO A 278 -29.20 2.98 4.10
CA PRO A 278 -29.85 2.17 5.13
C PRO A 278 -29.62 0.68 4.91
N VAL A 279 -29.58 -0.09 5.99
CA VAL A 279 -29.50 -1.56 5.90
C VAL A 279 -30.90 -2.08 5.65
N GLU A 280 -31.11 -2.71 4.49
CA GLU A 280 -32.26 -3.59 4.26
C GLU A 280 -31.86 -5.00 4.70
N PRO A 281 -32.36 -5.49 5.85
CA PRO A 281 -31.86 -6.71 6.46
C PRO A 281 -32.40 -7.95 5.73
N CYS A 282 -31.49 -8.78 5.25
CA CYS A 282 -31.77 -10.10 4.68
C CYS A 282 -30.92 -11.17 5.37
N THR A 283 -31.21 -12.46 5.13
CA THR A 283 -30.35 -13.54 5.59
C THR A 283 -29.06 -13.54 4.78
N LEU A 284 -27.92 -13.43 5.47
CA LEU A 284 -26.59 -13.44 4.85
C LEU A 284 -25.92 -14.79 5.06
N HIS A 285 -25.18 -15.24 4.05
CA HIS A 285 -24.18 -16.29 4.19
C HIS A 285 -23.01 -15.80 5.07
N GLY A 286 -22.52 -14.57 4.83
CA GLY A 286 -21.56 -13.85 5.67
C GLY A 286 -20.08 -14.06 5.34
N ASP A 287 -19.76 -14.98 4.43
CA ASP A 287 -18.40 -15.23 3.88
C ASP A 287 -18.51 -15.88 2.48
N PHE A 288 -19.36 -15.33 1.61
CA PHE A 288 -19.71 -15.94 0.33
C PHE A 288 -18.62 -15.75 -0.74
N SER A 289 -18.18 -16.85 -1.35
CA SER A 289 -17.18 -16.90 -2.43
C SER A 289 -17.33 -18.18 -3.26
N ALA A 290 -16.69 -18.22 -4.44
CA ALA A 290 -16.83 -19.34 -5.38
C ALA A 290 -16.40 -20.71 -4.80
N ASP A 291 -15.35 -20.74 -3.97
CA ASP A 291 -14.88 -21.95 -3.27
C ASP A 291 -15.88 -22.50 -2.24
N GLN A 292 -16.94 -21.74 -1.93
CA GLN A 292 -18.03 -22.17 -1.05
C GLN A 292 -19.24 -22.67 -1.83
N VAL A 293 -19.12 -22.87 -3.14
CA VAL A 293 -20.20 -23.36 -4.00
C VAL A 293 -19.74 -24.62 -4.72
N ILE A 294 -20.53 -25.69 -4.62
CA ILE A 294 -20.38 -26.91 -5.42
C ILE A 294 -21.53 -26.98 -6.42
N LEU A 295 -21.25 -27.28 -7.67
CA LEU A 295 -22.27 -27.60 -8.66
C LEU A 295 -22.54 -29.10 -8.66
N GLN A 296 -23.77 -29.46 -8.32
CA GLN A 296 -24.30 -30.82 -8.41
C GLN A 296 -25.40 -30.83 -9.47
N ASP A 297 -25.19 -31.54 -10.58
CA ASP A 297 -26.09 -31.56 -11.74
C ASP A 297 -26.47 -30.13 -12.21
N ASP A 298 -25.46 -29.26 -12.36
CA ASP A 298 -25.56 -27.82 -12.69
C ASP A 298 -26.34 -26.96 -11.66
N ARG A 299 -26.67 -27.52 -10.49
CA ARG A 299 -27.33 -26.79 -9.41
C ARG A 299 -26.32 -26.35 -8.35
N PRO A 300 -26.28 -25.06 -7.98
CA PRO A 300 -25.43 -24.59 -6.90
C PRO A 300 -25.88 -25.11 -5.53
N VAL A 301 -24.95 -25.75 -4.81
CA VAL A 301 -25.06 -26.11 -3.39
C VAL A 301 -24.07 -25.24 -2.62
N ILE A 302 -24.57 -24.47 -1.66
CA ILE A 302 -23.76 -23.50 -0.92
C ILE A 302 -23.30 -24.10 0.42
N LEU A 303 -21.99 -24.05 0.64
CA LEU A 303 -21.28 -24.63 1.78
C LEU A 303 -20.86 -23.55 2.79
N ASP A 304 -20.30 -23.99 3.93
CA ASP A 304 -19.73 -23.16 5.02
C ASP A 304 -20.58 -22.00 5.58
N TRP A 305 -21.80 -22.33 6.01
CA TRP A 305 -22.72 -21.42 6.71
C TRP A 305 -22.30 -20.99 8.13
N ASP A 306 -21.03 -21.19 8.52
CA ASP A 306 -20.48 -20.86 9.84
C ASP A 306 -20.61 -19.36 10.21
N ARG A 307 -20.83 -18.50 9.21
CA ARG A 307 -20.83 -17.04 9.32
C ARG A 307 -22.21 -16.42 9.08
N ILE A 308 -23.25 -17.26 9.02
CA ILE A 308 -24.64 -16.84 8.79
C ILE A 308 -25.05 -15.72 9.75
N ALA A 309 -25.73 -14.72 9.20
CA ALA A 309 -26.16 -13.52 9.93
C ALA A 309 -27.40 -12.89 9.25
N VAL A 310 -27.87 -11.78 9.81
CA VAL A 310 -28.82 -10.88 9.15
C VAL A 310 -28.12 -9.56 8.86
N GLY A 311 -28.25 -9.03 7.66
CA GLY A 311 -27.66 -7.74 7.31
C GLY A 311 -27.84 -7.33 5.86
N ASP A 312 -26.95 -6.46 5.40
CA ASP A 312 -26.94 -5.88 4.05
C ASP A 312 -26.52 -6.91 2.99
N ALA A 313 -27.42 -7.20 2.05
CA ALA A 313 -27.20 -8.13 0.93
C ALA A 313 -25.93 -7.82 0.13
N GLY A 314 -25.54 -6.55 0.05
CA GLY A 314 -24.31 -6.14 -0.63
C GLY A 314 -23.05 -6.77 -0.03
N ARG A 315 -23.09 -7.25 1.22
CA ARG A 315 -21.96 -7.88 1.91
C ARG A 315 -21.51 -9.18 1.23
N ASP A 316 -22.45 -10.07 0.88
CA ASP A 316 -22.13 -11.36 0.26
C ASP A 316 -21.71 -11.17 -1.21
N LEU A 317 -22.43 -10.32 -1.95
CA LEU A 317 -22.06 -9.95 -3.31
C LEU A 317 -20.68 -9.27 -3.37
N GLY A 318 -20.44 -8.28 -2.52
CA GLY A 318 -19.15 -7.59 -2.45
C GLY A 318 -18.01 -8.50 -2.01
N GLY A 319 -18.27 -9.43 -1.08
CA GLY A 319 -17.32 -10.46 -0.66
C GLY A 319 -16.91 -11.38 -1.80
N PHE A 320 -17.88 -11.86 -2.58
CA PHE A 320 -17.63 -12.72 -3.73
C PHE A 320 -16.79 -12.00 -4.79
N LEU A 321 -17.19 -10.78 -5.17
CA LEU A 321 -16.46 -9.97 -6.16
C LEU A 321 -15.04 -9.65 -5.71
N ALA A 322 -14.84 -9.37 -4.42
CA ALA A 322 -13.51 -9.16 -3.86
C ALA A 322 -12.64 -10.43 -3.88
N ARG A 323 -13.23 -11.63 -3.82
CA ARG A 323 -12.47 -12.88 -3.99
C ARG A 323 -12.02 -13.07 -5.44
N LEU A 324 -12.89 -12.79 -6.42
CA LEU A 324 -12.51 -12.79 -7.83
C LEU A 324 -11.36 -11.79 -8.10
N ASP A 325 -11.42 -10.59 -7.51
CA ASP A 325 -10.31 -9.62 -7.57
C ASP A 325 -9.01 -10.21 -7.01
N MET A 326 -9.07 -10.88 -5.86
CA MET A 326 -7.89 -11.51 -5.27
C MET A 326 -7.33 -12.61 -6.17
N ASP A 327 -8.18 -13.40 -6.84
CA ASP A 327 -7.75 -14.44 -7.76
C ASP A 327 -7.04 -13.84 -8.98
N VAL A 328 -7.53 -12.70 -9.50
CA VAL A 328 -6.84 -11.93 -10.55
C VAL A 328 -5.49 -11.41 -10.08
N LEU A 329 -5.44 -10.77 -8.89
CA LEU A 329 -4.21 -10.24 -8.33
C LEU A 329 -3.16 -11.31 -8.02
N ASN A 330 -3.61 -12.53 -7.73
CA ASN A 330 -2.74 -13.68 -7.49
C ASN A 330 -2.34 -14.42 -8.77
N GLY A 331 -2.84 -14.00 -9.94
CA GLY A 331 -2.57 -14.64 -11.23
C GLY A 331 -3.26 -16.00 -11.41
N LEU A 332 -4.29 -16.28 -10.61
CA LEU A 332 -5.10 -17.50 -10.70
C LEU A 332 -6.23 -17.38 -11.74
N LEU A 333 -6.57 -16.14 -12.09
CA LEU A 333 -7.65 -15.81 -13.01
C LEU A 333 -7.27 -14.59 -13.85
N ASP A 334 -7.61 -14.57 -15.14
CA ASP A 334 -7.48 -13.37 -15.95
C ASP A 334 -8.66 -12.40 -15.71
N ARG A 335 -8.48 -11.13 -16.07
CA ARG A 335 -9.47 -10.09 -15.77
C ARG A 335 -10.79 -10.29 -16.51
N ASP A 336 -10.74 -10.74 -17.77
CA ASP A 336 -11.94 -10.92 -18.59
C ASP A 336 -12.82 -12.04 -18.03
N SER A 337 -12.22 -13.16 -17.65
CA SER A 337 -12.92 -14.27 -16.98
C SER A 337 -13.50 -13.87 -15.63
N ALA A 338 -12.79 -13.05 -14.85
CA ALA A 338 -13.28 -12.54 -13.58
C ALA A 338 -14.49 -11.61 -13.75
N ASP A 339 -14.43 -10.72 -14.75
CA ASP A 339 -15.51 -9.79 -15.05
C ASP A 339 -16.74 -10.55 -15.60
N ALA A 340 -16.55 -11.56 -16.45
CA ALA A 340 -17.63 -12.43 -16.91
C ALA A 340 -18.31 -13.20 -15.76
N ALA A 341 -17.52 -13.75 -14.83
CA ALA A 341 -18.03 -14.44 -13.64
C ALA A 341 -18.81 -13.48 -12.72
N ALA A 342 -18.29 -12.27 -12.53
CA ALA A 342 -18.94 -11.21 -11.75
C ALA A 342 -20.29 -10.81 -12.37
N ASP A 343 -20.32 -10.58 -13.69
CA ASP A 343 -21.51 -10.19 -14.43
C ASP A 343 -22.56 -11.30 -14.42
N GLY A 344 -22.15 -12.56 -14.62
CA GLY A 344 -23.04 -13.72 -14.51
C GLY A 344 -23.69 -13.82 -13.14
N LEU A 345 -22.91 -13.71 -12.06
CA LEU A 345 -23.42 -13.73 -10.68
C LEU A 345 -24.42 -12.60 -10.44
N LEU A 346 -24.05 -11.37 -10.80
CA LEU A 346 -24.88 -10.19 -10.56
C LEU A 346 -26.17 -10.26 -11.38
N ALA A 347 -26.10 -10.69 -12.65
CA ALA A 347 -27.27 -10.83 -13.49
C ALA A 347 -28.22 -11.90 -12.94
N GLY A 348 -27.69 -13.05 -12.52
CA GLY A 348 -28.46 -14.12 -11.87
C GLY A 348 -29.12 -13.68 -10.57
N TYR A 349 -28.43 -12.85 -9.78
CA TYR A 349 -28.98 -12.28 -8.55
C TYR A 349 -30.14 -11.32 -8.82
N THR A 350 -30.03 -10.48 -9.86
CA THR A 350 -31.07 -9.50 -10.21
C THR A 350 -32.34 -10.08 -10.81
N VAL A 351 -32.37 -11.39 -11.10
CA VAL A 351 -33.59 -12.07 -11.56
C VAL A 351 -34.72 -11.98 -10.52
N HIS A 352 -34.37 -11.97 -9.23
CA HIS A 352 -35.34 -11.97 -8.12
C HIS A 352 -35.31 -10.69 -7.28
N GLY A 353 -34.53 -9.67 -7.66
CA GLY A 353 -34.42 -8.44 -6.87
C GLY A 353 -33.58 -7.35 -7.50
N ILE A 354 -33.43 -6.24 -6.78
CA ILE A 354 -32.61 -5.10 -7.20
C ILE A 354 -31.19 -5.28 -6.67
N ARG A 355 -30.19 -4.98 -7.50
CA ARG A 355 -28.79 -4.97 -7.05
C ARG A 355 -28.62 -3.96 -5.90
N PRO A 356 -28.10 -4.38 -4.73
CA PRO A 356 -27.91 -3.45 -3.62
C PRO A 356 -26.94 -2.32 -3.99
N ALA A 357 -27.29 -1.08 -3.62
CA ALA A 357 -26.46 0.10 -3.89
C ALA A 357 -25.09 0.03 -3.17
N THR A 358 -24.96 -0.80 -2.14
CA THR A 358 -23.77 -0.96 -1.31
C THR A 358 -22.72 -1.90 -1.86
N VAL A 359 -23.00 -2.66 -2.94
CA VAL A 359 -22.09 -3.70 -3.47
C VAL A 359 -20.67 -3.19 -3.68
N THR A 360 -20.51 -1.98 -4.24
CA THR A 360 -19.18 -1.36 -4.46
C THR A 360 -18.43 -1.12 -3.15
N ALA A 361 -19.08 -0.47 -2.17
CA ALA A 361 -18.47 -0.20 -0.87
C ALA A 361 -18.18 -1.49 -0.08
N GLN A 362 -19.04 -2.50 -0.22
CA GLN A 362 -18.87 -3.82 0.39
C GLN A 362 -17.73 -4.63 -0.27
N ARG A 363 -17.53 -4.50 -1.59
CA ARG A 363 -16.38 -5.07 -2.32
C ARG A 363 -15.07 -4.45 -1.83
N ALA A 364 -15.02 -3.12 -1.72
CA ALA A 364 -13.84 -2.43 -1.16
C ALA A 364 -13.59 -2.79 0.32
N ARG A 365 -14.66 -2.94 1.13
CA ARG A 365 -14.58 -3.44 2.52
C ARG A 365 -13.97 -4.84 2.58
N ALA A 366 -14.41 -5.74 1.71
CA ALA A 366 -13.91 -7.10 1.65
C ALA A 366 -12.43 -7.11 1.22
N LEU A 367 -12.04 -6.38 0.18
CA LEU A 367 -10.63 -6.23 -0.23
C LEU A 367 -9.76 -5.68 0.91
N LEU A 368 -10.22 -4.67 1.64
CA LEU A 368 -9.51 -4.15 2.81
C LEU A 368 -9.27 -5.24 3.88
N ALA A 369 -10.24 -6.11 4.11
CA ALA A 369 -10.10 -7.25 5.04
C ALA A 369 -9.15 -8.35 4.51
N LEU A 370 -9.10 -8.51 3.19
CA LEU A 370 -8.23 -9.48 2.48
C LEU A 370 -6.81 -8.96 2.28
N ALA A 371 -6.54 -7.67 2.42
CA ALA A 371 -5.22 -7.07 2.18
C ALA A 371 -4.07 -7.67 3.02
N THR A 372 -4.38 -8.30 4.16
CA THR A 372 -3.40 -8.99 5.03
C THR A 372 -3.21 -10.47 4.70
N GLU A 373 -3.89 -10.98 3.67
CA GLU A 373 -3.89 -12.40 3.33
C GLU A 373 -2.53 -12.88 2.82
N GLY A 374 -1.81 -12.08 2.01
CA GLY A 374 -0.46 -12.43 1.57
C GLY A 374 0.49 -12.73 2.74
N PHE A 375 0.43 -11.94 3.80
CA PHE A 375 1.22 -12.19 5.02
C PHE A 375 0.80 -13.50 5.72
N ARG A 376 -0.52 -13.75 5.80
CA ARG A 376 -1.09 -14.98 6.40
C ARG A 376 -0.74 -16.24 5.61
N GLN A 377 -0.65 -16.14 4.29
CA GLN A 377 -0.29 -17.21 3.36
C GLN A 377 1.23 -17.33 3.16
N ARG A 378 2.03 -16.51 3.85
CA ARG A 378 3.51 -16.53 3.79
C ARG A 378 4.08 -16.19 2.40
N ALA A 379 3.39 -15.37 1.60
CA ALA A 379 3.91 -14.88 0.33
C ALA A 379 5.13 -13.97 0.56
N PRO A 380 6.27 -14.17 -0.12
CA PRO A 380 7.49 -13.39 0.12
C PRO A 380 7.36 -11.91 -0.25
N ASP A 381 6.47 -11.58 -1.19
CA ASP A 381 6.16 -10.25 -1.73
C ASP A 381 4.89 -9.65 -1.11
N TRP A 382 4.46 -10.15 0.06
CA TRP A 382 3.19 -9.74 0.68
C TRP A 382 3.00 -8.23 0.85
N PRO A 383 4.02 -7.36 1.10
CA PRO A 383 3.79 -5.92 1.18
C PRO A 383 3.37 -5.32 -0.16
N ALA A 384 3.98 -5.77 -1.27
CA ALA A 384 3.64 -5.31 -2.61
C ALA A 384 2.23 -5.77 -3.00
N ARG A 385 1.86 -7.02 -2.65
CA ARG A 385 0.48 -7.51 -2.81
C ARG A 385 -0.51 -6.70 -2.00
N MET A 386 -0.21 -6.40 -0.73
CA MET A 386 -1.05 -5.56 0.12
C MET A 386 -1.24 -4.16 -0.48
N ALA A 387 -0.17 -3.53 -0.99
CA ALA A 387 -0.26 -2.24 -1.66
C ALA A 387 -1.13 -2.32 -2.92
N THR A 388 -1.04 -3.41 -3.68
CA THR A 388 -1.85 -3.63 -4.90
C THR A 388 -3.33 -3.81 -4.56
N VAL A 389 -3.66 -4.63 -3.55
CA VAL A 389 -5.05 -4.79 -3.05
C VAL A 389 -5.66 -3.46 -2.60
N LEU A 390 -4.88 -2.64 -1.89
CA LEU A 390 -5.33 -1.29 -1.49
C LEU A 390 -5.53 -0.36 -2.70
N SER A 391 -4.76 -0.54 -3.79
CA SER A 391 -4.96 0.20 -5.04
C SER A 391 -6.27 -0.17 -5.71
N GLN A 392 -6.48 -1.47 -5.93
CA GLN A 392 -7.71 -2.00 -6.50
C GLN A 392 -8.95 -1.53 -5.70
N ALA A 393 -8.88 -1.57 -4.37
CA ALA A 393 -9.99 -1.14 -3.52
C ALA A 393 -10.27 0.37 -3.59
N LEU A 394 -9.25 1.21 -3.78
CA LEU A 394 -9.43 2.65 -4.00
C LEU A 394 -9.97 2.95 -5.39
N GLU A 395 -9.49 2.23 -6.41
CA GLU A 395 -9.99 2.31 -7.80
C GLU A 395 -11.49 1.98 -7.86
N ILE A 396 -11.92 0.89 -7.22
CA ILE A 396 -13.33 0.49 -7.12
C ILE A 396 -14.19 1.57 -6.45
N MET A 397 -13.63 2.31 -5.49
CA MET A 397 -14.32 3.42 -4.81
C MET A 397 -14.32 4.72 -5.62
N GLY A 398 -13.80 4.72 -6.86
CA GLY A 398 -13.69 5.89 -7.72
C GLY A 398 -12.54 6.85 -7.33
N ASP A 399 -11.62 6.40 -6.47
CA ASP A 399 -10.45 7.14 -6.00
C ASP A 399 -9.16 6.53 -6.61
N ASP A 400 -9.15 6.24 -7.90
CA ASP A 400 -7.93 5.87 -8.62
C ASP A 400 -7.00 7.09 -8.69
N PRO A 401 -5.79 7.04 -8.09
CA PRO A 401 -4.81 8.11 -8.25
C PRO A 401 -4.51 8.41 -9.74
N LEU A 402 -4.54 7.38 -10.59
CA LEU A 402 -4.31 7.47 -12.03
C LEU A 402 -5.50 8.15 -12.72
N ALA A 403 -6.75 7.72 -12.48
CA ALA A 403 -7.95 8.38 -13.01
C ALA A 403 -8.14 9.82 -12.49
N ALA A 404 -7.64 10.12 -11.29
CA ALA A 404 -7.60 11.50 -10.80
C ALA A 404 -6.75 12.41 -11.70
N THR A 405 -5.87 11.84 -12.54
CA THR A 405 -4.98 12.59 -13.45
C THR A 405 -5.40 12.35 -14.89
N PRO A 406 -6.15 13.28 -15.52
CA PRO A 406 -6.66 13.12 -16.87
C PRO A 406 -5.58 12.71 -17.88
N GLY A 407 -5.86 11.66 -18.66
CA GLY A 407 -4.96 11.15 -19.69
C GLY A 407 -3.80 10.27 -19.18
N LEU A 408 -3.64 10.05 -17.88
CA LEU A 408 -2.52 9.26 -17.35
C LEU A 408 -2.61 7.78 -17.73
N THR A 409 -3.80 7.17 -17.70
CA THR A 409 -4.00 5.79 -18.13
C THR A 409 -3.60 5.60 -19.60
N VAL A 410 -4.05 6.50 -20.48
CA VAL A 410 -3.68 6.50 -21.90
C VAL A 410 -2.17 6.71 -22.05
N ALA A 411 -1.58 7.63 -21.30
CA ALA A 411 -0.15 7.88 -21.36
C ALA A 411 0.70 6.69 -20.86
N LEU A 412 0.16 5.79 -20.04
CA LEU A 412 0.86 4.59 -19.57
C LEU A 412 0.66 3.36 -20.44
N ASP A 413 -0.25 3.41 -21.42
CA ASP A 413 -0.47 2.33 -22.38
C ASP A 413 0.50 2.47 -23.57
N PRO A 414 1.50 1.57 -23.71
CA PRO A 414 2.46 1.66 -24.81
C PRO A 414 1.83 1.44 -26.18
N ASN A 415 0.71 0.72 -26.28
CA ASN A 415 0.01 0.51 -27.54
C ASN A 415 -0.70 1.78 -27.98
N ALA A 416 -1.45 2.41 -27.07
CA ALA A 416 -2.11 3.70 -27.34
C ALA A 416 -1.11 4.82 -27.66
N MET A 417 0.06 4.81 -27.01
CA MET A 417 1.09 5.83 -27.17
C MET A 417 2.06 5.58 -28.34
N ARG A 418 1.97 4.43 -29.02
CA ARG A 418 2.92 4.09 -30.10
C ARG A 418 2.89 5.09 -31.25
N ALA A 419 1.74 5.25 -31.91
CA ALA A 419 1.62 6.17 -33.04
C ALA A 419 1.90 7.65 -32.65
N PRO A 420 1.37 8.17 -31.52
CA PRO A 420 1.66 9.54 -31.08
C PRO A 420 3.14 9.83 -30.79
N LEU A 421 3.91 8.81 -30.38
CA LEU A 421 5.32 8.98 -30.02
C LEU A 421 6.30 8.72 -31.17
N ASP A 422 5.83 8.23 -32.33
CA ASP A 422 6.69 7.83 -33.43
C ASP A 422 7.66 8.94 -33.87
N ALA A 423 7.12 10.14 -34.11
CA ALA A 423 7.91 11.31 -34.48
C ALA A 423 8.93 11.72 -33.40
N ALA A 424 8.56 11.67 -32.12
CA ALA A 424 9.43 12.05 -31.01
C ALA A 424 10.64 11.12 -30.82
N PHE A 425 10.52 9.88 -31.30
CA PHE A 425 11.62 8.94 -31.37
C PHE A 425 12.39 9.02 -32.69
N GLY A 426 11.89 9.73 -33.70
CA GLY A 426 12.46 9.75 -35.06
C GLY A 426 12.18 8.45 -35.81
N GLY A 427 10.98 7.89 -35.63
CA GLY A 427 10.55 6.58 -36.12
C GLY A 427 10.82 5.48 -35.10
N LEU A 428 9.76 4.84 -34.61
CA LEU A 428 9.80 3.67 -33.71
C LEU A 428 10.04 2.37 -34.50
N GLY A 429 9.50 2.29 -35.72
CA GLY A 429 9.52 1.07 -36.52
C GLY A 429 8.88 -0.11 -35.80
N GLY A 430 9.45 -1.31 -35.97
CA GLY A 430 9.02 -2.54 -35.30
C GLY A 430 9.44 -2.67 -33.82
N SER A 431 10.20 -1.73 -33.27
CA SER A 431 10.74 -1.83 -31.90
C SER A 431 9.66 -1.69 -30.84
N ASP A 432 9.62 -2.57 -29.84
CA ASP A 432 8.64 -2.47 -28.76
C ASP A 432 8.85 -1.22 -27.90
N LEU A 433 7.76 -0.70 -27.36
CA LEU A 433 7.75 0.48 -26.52
C LEU A 433 7.33 0.08 -25.10
N THR A 434 8.04 0.61 -24.11
CA THR A 434 7.65 0.50 -22.70
C THR A 434 7.35 1.87 -22.15
N ALA A 435 6.38 1.94 -21.23
CA ALA A 435 6.04 3.14 -20.47
C ALA A 435 6.19 2.84 -18.97
N THR A 436 6.89 3.70 -18.23
CA THR A 436 7.11 3.54 -16.79
C THR A 436 6.78 4.85 -16.07
N LEU A 437 5.86 4.80 -15.12
CA LEU A 437 5.55 5.94 -14.26
C LEU A 437 6.71 6.20 -13.29
N LEU A 438 7.42 7.33 -13.45
CA LEU A 438 8.55 7.69 -12.58
C LEU A 438 8.10 8.52 -11.36
N ARG A 439 7.15 9.44 -11.56
CA ARG A 439 6.64 10.31 -10.49
C ARG A 439 5.18 10.66 -10.75
N HIS A 440 4.40 10.73 -9.69
CA HIS A 440 2.98 11.06 -9.80
C HIS A 440 2.50 11.94 -8.67
N LYS A 441 1.82 13.03 -9.03
CA LYS A 441 1.03 13.86 -8.12
C LYS A 441 -0.42 13.80 -8.63
N PRO A 442 -1.28 12.96 -8.02
CA PRO A 442 -2.66 12.77 -8.44
C PRO A 442 -3.40 14.10 -8.63
N GLY A 443 -4.17 14.23 -9.72
CA GLY A 443 -4.89 15.47 -10.05
C GLY A 443 -4.03 16.64 -10.51
N ARG A 444 -2.71 16.47 -10.63
CA ARG A 444 -1.80 17.58 -10.96
C ARG A 444 -0.85 17.27 -12.10
N ARG A 445 0.03 16.28 -11.93
CA ARG A 445 1.09 15.98 -12.91
C ARG A 445 1.66 14.57 -12.75
N ALA A 446 2.21 14.04 -13.83
CA ALA A 446 3.00 12.81 -13.81
C ALA A 446 4.27 12.96 -14.66
N LEU A 447 5.32 12.21 -14.31
CA LEU A 447 6.53 12.04 -15.10
C LEU A 447 6.58 10.57 -15.54
N ILE A 448 6.63 10.35 -16.85
CA ILE A 448 6.59 9.02 -17.45
C ILE A 448 7.87 8.84 -18.26
N ARG A 449 8.48 7.66 -18.18
CA ARG A 449 9.61 7.26 -19.00
C ARG A 449 9.12 6.36 -20.11
N TYR A 450 9.40 6.74 -21.35
CA TYR A 450 9.21 5.89 -22.53
C TYR A 450 10.55 5.38 -23.00
N ALA A 451 10.67 4.07 -23.23
CA ALA A 451 11.88 3.46 -23.76
C ALA A 451 11.56 2.45 -24.86
N THR A 452 12.36 2.46 -25.94
CA THR A 452 12.30 1.41 -26.98
C THR A 452 13.08 0.18 -26.53
N VAL A 453 12.57 -1.01 -26.82
CA VAL A 453 13.23 -2.30 -26.57
C VAL A 453 14.16 -2.63 -27.75
N GLY A 454 15.40 -3.06 -27.45
CA GLY A 454 16.39 -3.46 -28.45
C GLY A 454 17.84 -3.17 -28.03
N ALA A 455 18.79 -3.44 -28.93
CA ALA A 455 20.23 -3.30 -28.66
C ALA A 455 20.70 -1.86 -28.40
N ALA A 456 19.95 -0.86 -28.86
CA ALA A 456 20.21 0.56 -28.63
C ALA A 456 18.91 1.25 -28.14
N PRO A 457 18.54 1.10 -26.86
CA PRO A 457 17.29 1.64 -26.34
C PRO A 457 17.33 3.16 -26.35
N ARG A 458 16.41 3.79 -27.10
CA ARG A 458 16.16 5.23 -27.02
C ARG A 458 15.21 5.50 -25.87
N VAL A 459 15.43 6.59 -25.14
CA VAL A 459 14.61 6.96 -23.98
C VAL A 459 14.11 8.40 -24.09
N ARG A 460 12.85 8.62 -23.72
CA ARG A 460 12.20 9.93 -23.63
C ARG A 460 11.46 10.04 -22.30
N LEU A 461 11.48 11.23 -21.72
CA LEU A 461 10.68 11.56 -20.53
C LEU A 461 9.48 12.39 -20.95
N ALA A 462 8.28 11.98 -20.57
CA ALA A 462 7.06 12.75 -20.72
C ALA A 462 6.65 13.43 -19.41
N LYS A 463 6.43 14.74 -19.46
CA LYS A 463 5.79 15.49 -18.39
C LYS A 463 4.30 15.67 -18.69
N LEU A 464 3.45 14.93 -17.97
CA LEU A 464 2.00 15.02 -18.05
C LEU A 464 1.44 16.08 -17.10
N ARG A 465 0.44 16.85 -17.56
CA ARG A 465 -0.21 17.90 -16.76
C ARG A 465 -1.73 17.77 -16.80
N ALA A 466 -2.35 17.68 -15.62
CA ALA A 466 -3.80 17.55 -15.50
C ALA A 466 -4.58 18.79 -15.97
N LYS A 467 -3.96 19.97 -15.97
CA LYS A 467 -4.57 21.24 -16.36
C LYS A 467 -4.54 21.52 -17.88
N GLY A 468 -4.10 20.55 -18.69
CA GLY A 468 -3.92 20.73 -20.13
C GLY A 468 -2.45 20.85 -20.56
N PRO A 469 -2.19 20.86 -21.89
CA PRO A 469 -0.85 20.80 -22.45
C PRO A 469 0.00 22.02 -22.09
N ASP A 470 1.29 21.78 -21.85
CA ASP A 470 2.28 22.82 -21.57
C ASP A 470 3.11 23.08 -22.84
N HIS A 471 2.78 24.16 -23.54
CA HIS A 471 3.53 24.60 -24.72
C HIS A 471 4.69 25.54 -24.39
N ARG A 472 4.70 26.10 -23.17
CA ARG A 472 5.63 27.16 -22.78
C ARG A 472 6.99 26.60 -22.39
N THR A 473 7.02 25.57 -21.54
CA THR A 473 8.29 24.94 -21.12
C THR A 473 9.07 24.34 -22.30
N PRO A 474 8.49 23.56 -23.23
CA PRO A 474 9.26 23.04 -24.38
C PRO A 474 9.80 24.15 -25.28
N ALA A 475 9.02 25.21 -25.56
CA ALA A 475 9.51 26.36 -26.33
C ALA A 475 10.65 27.11 -25.63
N LEU A 476 10.60 27.23 -24.30
CA LEU A 476 11.68 27.75 -23.49
C LEU A 476 12.94 26.89 -23.58
N HIS A 477 12.80 25.55 -23.52
CA HIS A 477 13.94 24.64 -23.70
C HIS A 477 14.59 24.86 -25.07
N ASP A 478 13.81 24.93 -26.14
CA ASP A 478 14.33 25.18 -27.49
C ASP A 478 15.05 26.53 -27.58
N ALA A 479 14.49 27.59 -27.01
CA ALA A 479 15.10 28.92 -26.98
C ALA A 479 16.40 28.96 -26.17
N LEU A 480 16.46 28.30 -25.01
CA LEU A 480 17.68 28.21 -24.19
C LEU A 480 18.77 27.40 -24.91
N ARG A 481 18.42 26.32 -25.59
CA ARG A 481 19.37 25.56 -26.43
C ARG A 481 19.89 26.42 -27.58
N ALA A 482 19.02 27.16 -28.25
CA ALA A 482 19.42 28.10 -29.31
C ALA A 482 20.32 29.24 -28.78
N ALA A 483 20.15 29.63 -27.51
CA ALA A 483 21.02 30.58 -26.82
C ALA A 483 22.36 29.96 -26.32
N GLY A 484 22.66 28.71 -26.69
CA GLY A 484 23.94 28.05 -26.39
C GLY A 484 23.92 27.10 -25.18
N LEU A 485 22.78 26.88 -24.54
CA LEU A 485 22.62 25.91 -23.45
C LEU A 485 22.18 24.54 -24.00
N ASP A 486 22.92 24.03 -25.00
CA ASP A 486 22.58 22.79 -25.69
C ASP A 486 23.42 21.58 -25.25
N GLY A 487 24.38 21.81 -24.34
CA GLY A 487 25.35 20.83 -23.83
C GLY A 487 26.63 20.70 -24.68
N ARG A 488 26.70 21.36 -25.84
CA ARG A 488 27.81 21.24 -26.81
C ARG A 488 28.73 22.46 -26.82
N GLY A 489 28.29 23.57 -26.25
CA GLY A 489 29.10 24.78 -26.10
C GLY A 489 30.34 24.59 -25.22
N PRO A 490 31.28 25.56 -25.22
CA PRO A 490 32.57 25.46 -24.53
C PRO A 490 32.47 25.35 -23.01
N HIS A 491 31.32 25.70 -22.42
CA HIS A 491 31.07 25.59 -20.99
C HIS A 491 30.37 24.29 -20.58
N HIS A 492 30.04 23.41 -21.54
CA HIS A 492 29.36 22.12 -21.29
C HIS A 492 28.11 22.27 -20.41
N VAL A 493 27.26 23.26 -20.70
CA VAL A 493 26.00 23.49 -20.00
C VAL A 493 24.84 23.23 -20.94
N GLY A 494 23.82 22.52 -20.45
CA GLY A 494 22.68 22.12 -21.27
C GLY A 494 21.34 22.20 -20.56
N VAL A 495 20.28 22.43 -21.32
CA VAL A 495 18.91 22.03 -20.95
C VAL A 495 18.49 20.83 -21.80
N PRO A 496 17.76 19.83 -21.26
CA PRO A 496 17.34 18.67 -22.03
C PRO A 496 16.55 19.05 -23.30
N GLN A 497 16.86 18.41 -24.43
CA GLN A 497 16.16 18.65 -25.70
C GLN A 497 14.67 18.30 -25.58
N ALA A 498 13.79 19.16 -26.06
CA ALA A 498 12.37 18.89 -26.20
C ALA A 498 12.07 18.16 -27.54
N PHE A 499 11.02 17.33 -27.56
CA PHE A 499 10.58 16.56 -28.74
C PHE A 499 9.11 16.82 -29.11
N GLY A 500 8.58 17.98 -28.70
CA GLY A 500 7.16 18.32 -28.87
C GLY A 500 6.24 17.71 -27.80
N GLY A 501 4.93 17.80 -28.03
CA GLY A 501 3.93 17.34 -27.07
C GLY A 501 2.59 17.00 -27.71
N LEU A 502 1.72 16.41 -26.91
CA LEU A 502 0.37 16.00 -27.28
C LEU A 502 -0.66 16.79 -26.47
N VAL A 503 -1.82 17.02 -27.08
CA VAL A 503 -2.95 17.67 -26.42
C VAL A 503 -3.74 16.66 -25.56
N GLN A 504 -3.91 15.43 -26.07
CA GLN A 504 -4.55 14.33 -25.37
C GLN A 504 -3.78 13.01 -25.63
N PRO A 505 -3.15 12.42 -24.59
CA PRO A 505 -3.00 12.96 -23.24
C PRO A 505 -2.14 14.25 -23.23
N ALA A 506 -2.39 15.15 -22.28
CA ALA A 506 -1.69 16.43 -22.18
C ALA A 506 -0.24 16.25 -21.67
N ILE A 507 0.66 15.89 -22.58
CA ILE A 507 2.07 15.59 -22.29
C ILE A 507 3.00 16.42 -23.18
N TRP A 508 4.22 16.69 -22.70
CA TRP A 508 5.33 17.09 -23.56
C TRP A 508 6.57 16.24 -23.26
N LEU A 509 7.41 16.06 -24.26
CA LEU A 509 8.51 15.09 -24.26
C LEU A 509 9.86 15.79 -24.22
N GLN A 510 10.79 15.22 -23.48
CA GLN A 510 12.19 15.64 -23.45
C GLN A 510 13.16 14.45 -23.46
N ALA A 511 14.43 14.73 -23.74
CA ALA A 511 15.52 13.77 -23.61
C ALA A 511 15.65 13.31 -22.15
N GLN A 512 15.92 12.03 -21.95
CA GLN A 512 16.61 11.60 -20.73
C GLN A 512 18.09 11.92 -20.92
N VAL A 513 18.68 12.62 -19.95
CA VAL A 513 20.10 12.99 -19.93
C VAL A 513 20.80 12.25 -18.79
N ASP A 514 22.08 11.93 -18.99
CA ASP A 514 22.87 11.20 -18.01
C ASP A 514 23.51 12.14 -16.98
N GLY A 515 23.64 11.66 -15.75
CA GLY A 515 24.32 12.34 -14.66
C GLY A 515 23.76 12.00 -13.29
N VAL A 516 24.38 12.59 -12.26
CA VAL A 516 23.98 12.47 -10.85
C VAL A 516 23.45 13.82 -10.36
N THR A 517 22.39 13.84 -9.55
CA THR A 517 21.87 15.12 -9.02
C THR A 517 22.92 15.77 -8.12
N LEU A 518 22.96 17.11 -8.05
CA LEU A 518 23.88 17.78 -7.14
C LEU A 518 23.60 17.39 -5.68
N THR A 519 22.34 17.14 -5.30
CA THR A 519 21.99 16.60 -3.96
C THR A 519 22.70 15.27 -3.69
N ASP A 520 22.57 14.29 -4.59
CA ASP A 520 23.17 12.97 -4.39
C ASP A 520 24.70 13.06 -4.37
N ALA A 521 25.29 13.89 -5.23
CA ALA A 521 26.73 14.13 -5.23
C ALA A 521 27.19 14.73 -3.89
N LEU A 522 26.48 15.72 -3.35
CA LEU A 522 26.79 16.33 -2.05
C LEU A 522 26.67 15.31 -0.90
N LEU A 523 25.63 14.48 -0.92
CA LEU A 523 25.43 13.40 0.07
C LEU A 523 26.54 12.34 0.00
N GLN A 524 27.10 12.11 -1.18
CA GLN A 524 28.26 11.24 -1.41
C GLN A 524 29.61 11.93 -1.14
N GLY A 525 29.60 13.17 -0.62
CA GLY A 525 30.81 13.89 -0.24
C GLY A 525 31.55 14.54 -1.40
N ALA A 526 30.84 14.95 -2.46
CA ALA A 526 31.45 15.67 -3.58
C ALA A 526 32.20 16.94 -3.14
N ASP A 527 33.32 17.22 -3.81
CA ASP A 527 34.13 18.42 -3.63
C ASP A 527 33.34 19.70 -4.02
N PRO A 528 33.59 20.85 -3.36
CA PRO A 528 33.08 22.17 -3.75
C PRO A 528 33.10 22.52 -5.24
N ALA A 529 33.97 21.92 -6.07
CA ALA A 529 33.93 22.10 -7.52
C ALA A 529 32.57 21.73 -8.16
N ALA A 530 31.83 20.78 -7.59
CA ALA A 530 30.48 20.42 -8.04
C ALA A 530 29.51 21.61 -7.91
N ALA A 531 29.54 22.31 -6.77
CA ALA A 531 28.74 23.50 -6.55
C ALA A 531 29.22 24.68 -7.42
N ARG A 532 30.53 24.79 -7.67
CA ARG A 532 31.09 25.76 -8.64
C ARG A 532 30.53 25.56 -10.04
N ARG A 533 30.41 24.31 -10.51
CA ARG A 533 29.77 23.99 -11.80
C ARG A 533 28.31 24.44 -11.83
N ALA A 534 27.56 24.24 -10.74
CA ALA A 534 26.19 24.71 -10.61
C ALA A 534 26.09 26.25 -10.68
N GLY A 535 27.02 26.96 -10.04
CA GLY A 535 27.09 28.43 -10.09
C GLY A 535 27.35 28.95 -11.50
N ALA A 536 28.34 28.38 -12.19
CA ALA A 536 28.65 28.71 -13.58
C ALA A 536 27.47 28.44 -14.52
N THR A 537 26.74 27.34 -14.26
CA THR A 537 25.53 26.98 -15.00
C THR A 537 24.41 28.01 -14.80
N LEU A 538 24.17 28.46 -13.57
CA LEU A 538 23.20 29.51 -13.29
C LEU A 538 23.59 30.84 -13.95
N ALA A 539 24.88 31.20 -13.92
CA ALA A 539 25.37 32.43 -14.55
C ALA A 539 25.09 32.47 -16.05
N LEU A 540 25.19 31.31 -16.73
CA LEU A 540 24.85 31.18 -18.16
C LEU A 540 23.35 31.30 -18.40
N LEU A 541 22.51 30.70 -17.55
CA LEU A 541 21.06 30.91 -17.61
C LEU A 541 20.70 32.40 -17.50
N HIS A 542 21.32 33.10 -16.54
CA HIS A 542 21.11 34.53 -16.29
C HIS A 542 21.65 35.46 -17.40
N VAL A 543 22.38 34.96 -18.40
CA VAL A 543 22.79 35.78 -19.56
C VAL A 543 22.26 35.27 -20.89
N ALA A 544 21.55 34.14 -20.90
CA ALA A 544 20.90 33.62 -22.10
C ALA A 544 19.82 34.58 -22.64
N THR A 545 19.29 35.48 -21.79
CA THR A 545 18.31 36.53 -22.14
C THR A 545 17.07 36.02 -22.90
N VAL A 546 16.60 34.81 -22.60
CA VAL A 546 15.44 34.24 -23.27
C VAL A 546 14.16 34.99 -22.84
N PRO A 547 13.38 35.54 -23.80
CA PRO A 547 12.19 36.33 -23.50
C PRO A 547 11.11 35.56 -22.73
N THR A 548 10.47 36.24 -21.79
CA THR A 548 9.26 35.77 -21.09
C THR A 548 8.44 36.97 -20.63
N ASP A 549 7.12 36.85 -20.68
CA ASP A 549 6.15 37.84 -20.20
C ASP A 549 5.99 37.80 -18.67
N ARG A 550 6.40 36.70 -18.03
CA ARG A 550 6.33 36.51 -16.58
C ARG A 550 7.39 37.35 -15.87
N ILE A 551 6.95 37.99 -14.79
CA ILE A 551 7.80 38.74 -13.88
C ILE A 551 7.57 38.20 -12.48
N TRP A 552 8.64 37.93 -11.75
CA TRP A 552 8.65 37.53 -10.35
C TRP A 552 9.18 38.70 -9.55
N THR A 553 8.28 39.30 -8.78
CA THR A 553 8.59 40.48 -7.98
C THR A 553 8.93 40.09 -6.54
N MET A 554 9.50 41.04 -5.79
CA MET A 554 9.75 40.80 -4.38
C MET A 554 8.45 40.70 -3.57
N SER A 555 7.37 41.32 -4.03
CA SER A 555 6.03 41.11 -3.46
C SER A 555 5.54 39.67 -3.64
N ASP A 556 5.80 39.05 -4.80
CA ASP A 556 5.46 37.64 -5.03
C ASP A 556 6.27 36.71 -4.11
N GLU A 557 7.55 37.01 -3.91
CA GLU A 557 8.44 36.28 -2.99
C GLU A 557 7.92 36.33 -1.54
N MET A 558 7.51 37.52 -1.08
CA MET A 558 6.89 37.71 0.23
C MET A 558 5.53 37.02 0.37
N ALA A 559 4.70 37.05 -0.67
CA ALA A 559 3.42 36.34 -0.63
C ALA A 559 3.59 34.82 -0.47
N VAL A 560 4.63 34.23 -1.10
CA VAL A 560 4.96 32.81 -0.92
C VAL A 560 5.45 32.54 0.50
N LEU A 561 6.31 33.40 1.04
CA LEU A 561 6.81 33.28 2.41
C LEU A 561 5.68 33.39 3.44
N ASP A 562 4.84 34.42 3.35
CA ASP A 562 3.75 34.68 4.29
C ASP A 562 2.78 33.51 4.37
N LYS A 563 2.44 32.93 3.20
CA LYS A 563 1.64 31.73 3.15
C LYS A 563 2.31 30.57 3.88
N ALA A 564 3.59 30.31 3.60
CA ALA A 564 4.33 29.22 4.22
C ALA A 564 4.41 29.38 5.75
N LEU A 565 4.73 30.59 6.24
CA LEU A 565 4.84 30.85 7.68
C LEU A 565 3.48 30.80 8.39
N THR A 566 2.40 31.24 7.71
CA THR A 566 1.03 31.12 8.24
C THR A 566 0.67 29.64 8.42
N GLU A 567 0.91 28.80 7.40
CA GLU A 567 0.65 27.36 7.47
C GLU A 567 1.55 26.69 8.54
N ALA A 568 2.82 27.09 8.65
CA ALA A 568 3.72 26.58 9.69
C ALA A 568 3.24 26.93 11.11
N ALA A 569 2.81 28.18 11.35
CA ALA A 569 2.32 28.62 12.65
C ALA A 569 1.02 27.89 13.08
N GLN A 570 0.17 27.52 12.13
CA GLN A 570 -1.02 26.69 12.40
C GLN A 570 -0.64 25.26 12.81
N ILE A 571 0.39 24.69 12.18
CA ILE A 571 0.89 23.33 12.49
C ILE A 571 1.69 23.32 13.80
N LEU A 572 2.33 24.44 14.15
CA LEU A 572 3.23 24.58 15.31
C LEU A 572 2.77 25.72 16.25
N PRO A 573 1.64 25.56 16.97
CA PRO A 573 1.12 26.63 17.83
C PRO A 573 2.09 27.09 18.92
N ALA A 574 2.95 26.20 19.40
CA ALA A 574 3.97 26.51 20.41
C ALA A 574 5.05 27.48 19.89
N ASP A 575 5.41 27.36 18.61
CA ASP A 575 6.45 28.16 17.95
C ASP A 575 5.89 29.36 17.17
N ALA A 576 4.57 29.53 17.13
CA ALA A 576 3.89 30.54 16.32
C ALA A 576 4.43 31.97 16.53
N LYS A 577 4.82 32.32 17.78
CA LYS A 577 5.43 33.63 18.08
C LYS A 577 6.82 33.80 17.44
N ALA A 578 7.65 32.76 17.49
CA ALA A 578 8.98 32.77 16.88
C ALA A 578 8.88 32.81 15.35
N ILE A 579 7.98 32.01 14.77
CA ILE A 579 7.68 32.01 13.34
C ILE A 579 7.19 33.39 12.87
N ALA A 580 6.30 34.03 13.63
CA ALA A 580 5.84 35.39 13.33
C ALA A 580 6.97 36.43 13.43
N GLN A 581 7.94 36.25 14.34
CA GLN A 581 9.11 37.11 14.43
C GLN A 581 10.03 36.95 13.22
N VAL A 582 10.29 35.72 12.78
CA VAL A 582 11.03 35.42 11.54
C VAL A 582 10.35 36.12 10.35
N GLY A 583 9.03 36.00 10.22
CA GLY A 583 8.26 36.67 9.16
C GLY A 583 8.40 38.21 9.19
N ARG A 584 8.19 38.84 10.35
CA ARG A 584 8.36 40.30 10.49
C ARG A 584 9.77 40.76 10.09
N MET A 585 10.78 39.98 10.46
CA MET A 585 12.15 40.34 10.15
C MET A 585 12.44 40.17 8.66
N ALA A 586 12.01 39.06 8.04
CA ALA A 586 12.13 38.85 6.61
C ALA A 586 11.51 39.99 5.78
N HIS A 587 10.34 40.50 6.19
CA HIS A 587 9.74 41.71 5.59
C HIS A 587 10.64 42.94 5.70
N ARG A 588 11.27 43.19 6.86
CA ARG A 588 12.21 44.32 7.01
C ARG A 588 13.43 44.21 6.08
N PHE A 589 13.94 42.99 5.88
CA PHE A 589 15.02 42.77 4.91
C PHE A 589 14.53 43.03 3.49
N ALA A 590 13.37 42.49 3.11
CA ALA A 590 12.80 42.71 1.79
C ALA A 590 12.53 44.20 1.50
N ASP A 591 12.00 44.94 2.47
CA ASP A 591 11.72 46.38 2.35
C ASP A 591 13.00 47.23 2.22
N ALA A 592 14.12 46.76 2.79
CA ALA A 592 15.42 47.43 2.68
C ALA A 592 16.11 47.19 1.32
N LEU A 593 15.63 46.22 0.53
CA LEU A 593 16.20 45.94 -0.79
C LEU A 593 15.70 46.98 -1.81
N VAL A 594 16.63 47.76 -2.36
CA VAL A 594 16.36 48.60 -3.52
C VAL A 594 16.08 47.74 -4.76
N PRO A 595 15.26 48.20 -5.72
CA PRO A 595 15.08 47.50 -7.01
C PRO A 595 16.43 47.23 -7.68
N GLY A 596 16.67 45.96 -8.05
CA GLY A 596 17.96 45.48 -8.55
C GLY A 596 17.94 45.10 -10.03
N LEU A 597 18.98 44.36 -10.43
CA LEU A 597 19.10 43.76 -11.76
C LEU A 597 17.91 42.83 -12.05
N VAL A 598 17.52 42.75 -13.31
CA VAL A 598 16.46 41.84 -13.78
C VAL A 598 17.05 40.91 -14.83
N THR A 599 16.94 39.61 -14.60
CA THR A 599 17.35 38.57 -15.54
C THR A 599 16.33 37.44 -15.62
N GLY A 600 16.52 36.49 -16.54
CA GLY A 600 15.80 35.22 -16.56
C GLY A 600 16.19 34.35 -15.38
N LEU A 601 15.21 34.02 -14.54
CA LEU A 601 15.35 33.18 -13.35
C LEU A 601 14.85 31.78 -13.62
N HIS A 602 15.53 30.80 -13.02
CA HIS A 602 14.97 29.47 -12.82
C HIS A 602 13.80 29.51 -11.80
N ARG A 603 13.91 30.36 -10.77
CA ARG A 603 12.96 30.63 -9.66
C ARG A 603 12.77 29.49 -8.66
N ASP A 604 13.06 28.25 -9.04
CA ASP A 604 13.13 27.08 -8.13
C ASP A 604 14.53 26.45 -8.10
N PHE A 605 15.59 27.27 -8.19
CA PHE A 605 16.96 26.75 -8.33
C PHE A 605 17.46 26.14 -7.02
N HIS A 606 17.66 24.82 -6.99
CA HIS A 606 18.16 24.08 -5.83
C HIS A 606 18.90 22.81 -6.28
N PRO A 607 19.59 22.07 -5.39
CA PRO A 607 20.50 21.00 -5.82
C PRO A 607 19.87 19.86 -6.67
N ASP A 608 18.60 19.48 -6.46
CA ASP A 608 17.97 18.45 -7.32
C ASP A 608 17.72 18.93 -8.76
N GLN A 609 17.77 20.24 -9.02
CA GLN A 609 17.55 20.82 -10.35
C GLN A 609 18.81 20.89 -11.20
N VAL A 610 19.94 20.46 -10.65
CA VAL A 610 21.23 20.41 -11.32
C VAL A 610 21.66 18.96 -11.44
N LEU A 611 21.85 18.48 -12.68
CA LEU A 611 22.38 17.15 -12.96
C LEU A 611 23.82 17.25 -13.45
N LEU A 612 24.74 16.61 -12.75
CA LEU A 612 26.16 16.57 -13.07
C LEU A 612 26.45 15.35 -13.95
N GLY A 613 26.58 15.57 -15.25
CA GLY A 613 27.11 14.60 -16.20
C GLY A 613 28.59 14.84 -16.51
N ASP A 614 29.14 13.99 -17.39
CA ASP A 614 30.50 14.07 -17.89
C ASP A 614 30.51 14.39 -19.41
N PRO A 615 31.01 15.56 -19.85
CA PRO A 615 31.40 16.74 -19.05
C PRO A 615 30.21 17.68 -18.73
N VAL A 616 28.99 17.34 -19.15
CA VAL A 616 27.87 18.30 -19.22
C VAL A 616 27.17 18.50 -17.88
N THR A 617 26.93 19.76 -17.49
CA THR A 617 26.01 20.10 -16.40
C THR A 617 24.63 20.44 -16.98
N TRP A 618 23.58 19.74 -16.54
CA TRP A 618 22.22 19.96 -17.01
C TRP A 618 21.35 20.73 -16.02
N LEU A 619 20.60 21.70 -16.52
CA LEU A 619 19.51 22.36 -15.80
C LEU A 619 18.19 21.64 -16.04
N LEU A 620 17.48 21.33 -14.95
CA LEU A 620 16.20 20.63 -14.96
C LEU A 620 15.05 21.56 -14.53
N ASP A 621 13.80 21.10 -14.66
CA ASP A 621 12.55 21.72 -14.17
C ASP A 621 12.36 23.27 -14.30
N LEU A 622 12.51 23.79 -15.51
CA LEU A 622 12.29 25.21 -15.84
C LEU A 622 10.80 25.65 -15.96
N ASP A 623 9.85 24.89 -15.40
CA ASP A 623 8.40 25.19 -15.47
C ASP A 623 8.03 26.55 -14.82
N LEU A 624 8.92 27.07 -13.98
CA LEU A 624 8.75 28.30 -13.22
C LEU A 624 9.54 29.49 -13.75
N TYR A 625 10.21 29.34 -14.91
CA TYR A 625 11.04 30.39 -15.51
C TYR A 625 10.28 31.70 -15.71
N THR A 626 10.94 32.79 -15.35
CA THR A 626 10.37 34.13 -15.23
C THR A 626 11.48 35.16 -15.24
N ARG A 627 11.18 36.45 -15.45
CA ARG A 627 12.15 37.52 -15.18
C ARG A 627 12.10 37.94 -13.72
N GLY A 628 13.23 38.30 -13.13
CA GLY A 628 13.28 38.83 -11.78
C GLY A 628 14.70 39.02 -11.27
N ASP A 629 14.81 39.18 -9.96
CA ASP A 629 16.07 39.41 -9.26
C ASP A 629 16.98 38.16 -9.23
N PRO A 630 18.21 38.22 -9.76
CA PRO A 630 19.12 37.06 -9.79
C PRO A 630 19.47 36.50 -8.41
N ALA A 631 19.37 37.31 -7.34
CA ALA A 631 19.64 36.86 -5.99
C ALA A 631 18.61 35.83 -5.49
N VAL A 632 17.43 35.73 -6.10
CA VAL A 632 16.41 34.73 -5.75
C VAL A 632 16.93 33.31 -5.96
N ASP A 633 17.53 33.01 -7.11
CA ASP A 633 18.03 31.65 -7.40
C ASP A 633 19.23 31.28 -6.53
N LEU A 634 20.15 32.22 -6.30
CA LEU A 634 21.28 32.01 -5.38
C LEU A 634 20.79 31.81 -3.93
N GLY A 635 19.90 32.67 -3.44
CA GLY A 635 19.31 32.56 -2.12
C GLY A 635 18.57 31.24 -1.90
N ASN A 636 17.84 30.77 -2.91
CA ASN A 636 17.14 29.49 -2.85
C ASN A 636 18.11 28.30 -2.78
N MET A 637 19.16 28.29 -3.61
CA MET A 637 20.20 27.26 -3.55
C MET A 637 20.89 27.23 -2.18
N LEU A 638 21.29 28.39 -1.66
CA LEU A 638 21.93 28.51 -0.34
C LEU A 638 21.01 28.02 0.79
N ALA A 639 19.72 28.34 0.75
CA ALA A 639 18.74 27.87 1.73
C ALA A 639 18.63 26.34 1.73
N HIS A 640 18.65 25.73 0.54
CA HIS A 640 18.68 24.27 0.40
C HIS A 640 19.97 23.63 0.89
N LEU A 641 21.13 24.27 0.71
CA LEU A 641 22.40 23.77 1.27
C LEU A 641 22.40 23.83 2.80
N THR A 642 21.93 24.93 3.39
CA THR A 642 21.78 25.06 4.86
C THR A 642 20.80 24.01 5.41
N GLU A 643 19.64 23.81 4.76
CA GLU A 643 18.69 22.77 5.18
C GLU A 643 19.27 21.37 5.03
N LEU A 644 20.00 21.09 3.96
CA LEU A 644 20.65 19.80 3.74
C LEU A 644 21.64 19.50 4.87
N GLY A 645 22.50 20.46 5.24
CA GLY A 645 23.43 20.35 6.37
C GLY A 645 22.71 20.02 7.67
N LEU A 646 21.69 20.82 8.03
CA LEU A 646 20.87 20.56 9.22
C LEU A 646 20.21 19.18 9.18
N ARG A 647 19.69 18.77 8.03
CA ARG A 647 19.00 17.50 7.85
C ARG A 647 19.93 16.30 8.01
N THR A 648 21.15 16.38 7.50
CA THR A 648 22.07 15.23 7.42
C THR A 648 23.06 15.16 8.57
N THR A 649 23.53 16.29 9.08
CA THR A 649 24.59 16.35 10.10
C THR A 649 24.19 17.16 11.32
N GLY A 650 23.04 17.84 11.31
CA GLY A 650 22.64 18.77 12.37
C GLY A 650 23.41 20.09 12.35
N ASP A 651 24.22 20.33 11.32
CA ASP A 651 25.11 21.47 11.19
C ASP A 651 24.71 22.33 9.98
N ALA A 652 24.31 23.58 10.24
CA ALA A 652 23.89 24.53 9.22
C ALA A 652 25.04 24.98 8.30
N ASP A 653 26.27 24.90 8.78
CA ASP A 653 27.47 25.39 8.09
C ASP A 653 28.20 24.28 7.33
N ARG A 654 27.63 23.06 7.33
CA ARG A 654 28.23 21.86 6.70
C ARG A 654 28.64 22.05 5.24
N PHE A 655 27.92 22.90 4.50
CA PHE A 655 28.11 23.15 3.07
C PHE A 655 28.57 24.58 2.75
N THR A 656 29.20 25.28 3.72
CA THR A 656 29.71 26.65 3.51
C THR A 656 30.75 26.72 2.38
N ASP A 657 31.70 25.79 2.31
CA ASP A 657 32.68 25.76 1.22
C ASP A 657 32.02 25.57 -0.16
N HIS A 658 30.94 24.78 -0.23
CA HIS A 658 30.14 24.58 -1.43
C HIS A 658 29.35 25.83 -1.80
N ALA A 659 28.81 26.55 -0.81
CA ALA A 659 28.17 27.84 -1.01
C ALA A 659 29.14 28.88 -1.58
N ASP A 660 30.35 28.99 -1.03
CA ASP A 660 31.39 29.90 -1.53
C ASP A 660 31.84 29.52 -2.95
N ALA A 661 31.98 28.23 -3.22
CA ALA A 661 32.31 27.73 -4.54
C ALA A 661 31.19 28.00 -5.56
N LEU A 662 29.92 27.89 -5.16
CA LEU A 662 28.75 28.28 -5.98
C LEU A 662 28.83 29.76 -6.37
N ILE A 663 29.02 30.67 -5.41
CA ILE A 663 29.12 32.11 -5.68
C ILE A 663 30.33 32.43 -6.55
N THR A 664 31.46 31.77 -6.31
CA THR A 664 32.65 31.89 -7.15
C THR A 664 32.36 31.44 -8.58
N GLY A 665 31.71 30.29 -8.75
CA GLY A 665 31.33 29.75 -10.05
C GLY A 665 30.35 30.64 -10.81
N TYR A 666 29.45 31.32 -10.09
CA TYR A 666 28.52 32.29 -10.66
C TYR A 666 29.23 33.54 -11.24
N GLY A 667 30.49 33.78 -10.85
CA GLY A 667 31.26 34.96 -11.25
C GLY A 667 31.27 36.07 -10.18
N GLY A 668 30.99 35.72 -8.93
CA GLY A 668 31.03 36.63 -7.78
C GLY A 668 29.69 37.27 -7.43
N ALA A 669 29.58 37.75 -6.18
CA ALA A 669 28.35 38.29 -5.62
C ALA A 669 27.87 39.58 -6.32
N ASP A 670 28.79 40.40 -6.83
CA ASP A 670 28.46 41.68 -7.48
C ASP A 670 27.58 41.48 -8.72
N ARG A 671 27.74 40.35 -9.42
CA ARG A 671 26.91 39.98 -10.57
C ARG A 671 25.43 39.75 -10.21
N ALA A 672 25.12 39.53 -8.93
CA ALA A 672 23.77 39.40 -8.40
C ALA A 672 23.37 40.56 -7.47
N GLY A 673 24.04 41.72 -7.58
CA GLY A 673 23.72 42.90 -6.78
C GLY A 673 24.33 42.91 -5.38
N GLY A 674 25.35 42.07 -5.14
CA GLY A 674 26.18 42.10 -3.93
C GLY A 674 25.81 41.06 -2.87
N ALA A 675 26.75 40.79 -1.96
CA ALA A 675 26.64 39.75 -0.94
C ALA A 675 25.47 39.99 0.03
N ALA A 676 25.21 41.24 0.42
CA ALA A 676 24.11 41.59 1.31
C ALA A 676 22.73 41.22 0.71
N ARG A 677 22.56 41.42 -0.60
CA ARG A 677 21.33 41.08 -1.32
C ARG A 677 21.12 39.57 -1.35
N ILE A 678 22.16 38.81 -1.69
CA ILE A 678 22.11 37.34 -1.69
C ILE A 678 21.81 36.82 -0.27
N GLY A 679 22.44 37.38 0.75
CA GLY A 679 22.19 37.03 2.16
C GLY A 679 20.75 37.25 2.59
N ALA A 680 20.15 38.39 2.20
CA ALA A 680 18.73 38.65 2.46
C ALA A 680 17.82 37.59 1.80
N LEU A 681 18.06 37.27 0.53
CA LEU A 681 17.26 36.28 -0.21
C LEU A 681 17.50 34.84 0.27
N HIS A 682 18.70 34.53 0.77
CA HIS A 682 19.01 33.28 1.46
C HIS A 682 18.18 33.15 2.73
N ALA A 683 18.17 34.17 3.59
CA ALA A 683 17.41 34.16 4.83
C ALA A 683 15.88 34.06 4.57
N ILE A 684 15.36 34.81 3.60
CA ILE A 684 13.96 34.74 3.14
C ILE A 684 13.63 33.32 2.65
N SER A 685 14.48 32.75 1.79
CA SER A 685 14.24 31.42 1.23
C SER A 685 14.30 30.33 2.31
N LEU A 686 15.25 30.44 3.25
CA LEU A 686 15.41 29.51 4.37
C LEU A 686 14.22 29.56 5.33
N ALA A 687 13.63 30.73 5.56
CA ALA A 687 12.43 30.84 6.38
C ALA A 687 11.26 30.01 5.81
N ARG A 688 11.14 29.90 4.48
CA ARG A 688 10.14 29.00 3.85
C ARG A 688 10.37 27.53 4.21
N HIS A 689 11.60 27.13 4.53
CA HIS A 689 11.94 25.75 4.87
C HIS A 689 11.38 25.33 6.23
N ILE A 690 11.01 26.26 7.12
CA ILE A 690 10.29 25.96 8.37
C ILE A 690 8.97 25.25 8.07
N PHE A 691 8.26 25.65 7.02
CA PHE A 691 7.06 24.94 6.57
C PHE A 691 7.39 23.65 5.84
N ILE A 692 8.40 23.68 4.95
CA ILE A 692 8.79 22.51 4.14
C ILE A 692 9.24 21.35 5.04
N SER A 693 9.94 21.61 6.15
CA SER A 693 10.36 20.59 7.11
C SER A 693 9.18 19.82 7.71
N ARG A 694 7.98 20.42 7.79
CA ARG A 694 6.76 19.79 8.29
C ARG A 694 6.01 18.97 7.24
N ARG A 695 6.41 19.05 5.98
CA ARG A 695 5.78 18.29 4.88
C ARG A 695 6.33 16.87 4.73
N PHE A 696 7.44 16.56 5.40
CA PHE A 696 8.15 15.29 5.31
C PHE A 696 8.53 14.81 6.72
N ASP A 697 8.02 13.66 7.15
CA ASP A 697 8.18 13.17 8.53
C ASP A 697 9.66 13.00 8.93
N ASP A 698 10.50 12.58 8.00
CA ASP A 698 11.95 12.42 8.16
C ASP A 698 12.72 13.75 8.28
N ARG A 699 12.05 14.90 8.14
CA ARG A 699 12.64 16.23 8.26
C ARG A 699 12.14 17.01 9.46
N HIS A 700 11.20 16.46 10.22
CA HIS A 700 10.57 17.17 11.34
C HIS A 700 11.59 17.66 12.37
N HIS A 701 12.68 16.91 12.59
CA HIS A 701 13.76 17.25 13.51
C HIS A 701 14.50 18.54 13.14
N THR A 702 14.47 18.96 11.87
CA THR A 702 15.12 20.21 11.42
C THR A 702 14.33 21.47 11.73
N THR A 703 13.05 21.35 12.13
CA THR A 703 12.14 22.50 12.32
C THR A 703 12.65 23.51 13.36
N GLY A 704 13.00 23.02 14.55
CA GLY A 704 13.53 23.87 15.62
C GLY A 704 14.86 24.54 15.23
N PRO A 705 15.86 23.78 14.73
CA PRO A 705 17.08 24.34 14.18
C PRO A 705 16.86 25.39 13.09
N LEU A 706 15.93 25.16 12.15
CA LEU A 706 15.61 26.12 11.10
C LEU A 706 15.06 27.44 11.66
N ILE A 707 14.17 27.40 12.66
CA ILE A 707 13.66 28.61 13.33
C ILE A 707 14.82 29.37 14.00
N ALA A 708 15.72 28.66 14.68
CA ALA A 708 16.88 29.27 15.34
C ALA A 708 17.86 29.91 14.35
N VAL A 709 18.22 29.19 13.28
CA VAL A 709 19.12 29.69 12.24
C VAL A 709 18.51 30.88 11.50
N CYS A 710 17.22 30.82 11.14
CA CYS A 710 16.52 31.97 10.55
C CYS A 710 16.53 33.17 11.50
N GLY A 711 16.33 32.92 12.80
CA GLY A 711 16.50 33.94 13.84
C GLY A 711 17.88 34.59 13.74
N CYS A 712 18.97 33.83 13.77
CA CYS A 712 20.33 34.38 13.70
C CYS A 712 20.63 35.13 12.41
N LEU A 713 20.26 34.58 11.24
CA LEU A 713 20.55 35.19 9.93
C LEU A 713 19.80 36.50 9.74
N LEU A 714 18.58 36.61 10.27
CA LEU A 714 17.76 37.81 10.18
C LEU A 714 18.06 38.84 11.29
N HIS A 715 19.01 38.60 12.20
CA HIS A 715 19.45 39.62 13.18
C HIS A 715 20.79 40.29 12.81
N ARG A 716 21.46 39.80 11.76
CA ARG A 716 22.70 40.37 11.22
C ARG A 716 22.37 41.32 10.08
#